data_AF-A0A2V8T4I5-F1
#
_entry.id   AF-A0A2V8T4I5-F1
#
_cell.length_a   1.000
_cell.length_b   1.000
_cell.length_c   1.000
_cell.angle_alpha   90.00
_cell.angle_beta   90.00
_cell.angle_gamma   90.00
#
_symmetry.space_group_name_H-M   'P 1'
#
loop_
_entity.id
_entity.type
_entity.pdbx_description
1 polymer ?
#
loop_
_entity_poly.entity_id
_entity_poly.type
_entity_poly.pdbx_seq_one_letter_code
_entity_poly.pdbx_strand_id
1 'polypeptide(L)'
;MSQNSDYKWVYLFEEGDGGQRTLLGGKGAGLADMTRAGLPVPPGFIVTTEVCNAYYANGKNFPEGMWEQVIEGLRGVEAKTGKKFGDPDNPLLVSVRSGAPFSMPGMMDTVLNLGLNEKTVKGLATQTGDLRFALDAYRRFATLFGEIVMGVAHEKFERVMERYKAQTEGGRDTDLSPEQLRDIIAAQKQIIFSDQSGLAIPEDPYEQLRVAIAAVFNSWMGRRAIDYRRVNRIPDDLGTAVNVQAMVFGNMGADSGTGVAFTRNPSTGEKKLYGEYLLNAQGEDVVAGTRTPNPISQLQEELPAVYEQFRNIVELLERHYKDMQDVEFTIERGKLFMLQTRTGKRTGAAAVLIAVDMVHEGLIDKATAVRRVTPEQLDQLLHPTVDPNADAKVVAKGLPASPGPAQGKVVFDPDEAEELAREGEKVVLVRQETSPDDFHGMVAAQAIVTARGGMTSHAAVVARGMGKSCVCGASVLNIDYSQQQFNVNGIVVPKGEWITVDGSTGRVFLGKVPTIQPTLGDDFRELISWADEFRRLRVRANADTPRDAAVARDFGAEGIGLCRTEHMFFGDERLAAMREMILADGVGAREKALERLLPLQRRDFVGIFRAMEGLPVTIRLLDPPLHEFLPNMEELLGELSELKLSLQRAGSIRDMDKLLDEIDGKRKLLQQVERLREANPMLGHRGCRLGLIYPEVTRMQARAIFEAACEVAGEGGSVKPEIMVPLVSIAEELRNQADLINEVARQVLGEHGMNIP
;
A
#
# COMPACT_ATOMS: atom_id res chain seq x y z
N MET A 1 -47.08 -8.54 -17.89
CA MET A 1 -46.70 -8.11 -16.53
C MET A 1 -46.23 -6.67 -16.65
N SER A 2 -47.10 -5.73 -16.26
CA SER A 2 -46.80 -4.30 -16.19
C SER A 2 -45.71 -4.07 -15.13
N GLN A 3 -44.49 -3.79 -15.55
CA GLN A 3 -43.42 -3.41 -14.63
C GLN A 3 -43.53 -1.91 -14.30
N ASN A 4 -43.36 -1.61 -13.01
CA ASN A 4 -43.55 -0.30 -12.37
C ASN A 4 -42.87 0.86 -13.09
N SER A 5 -43.63 1.93 -13.35
CA SER A 5 -43.14 3.25 -13.77
C SER A 5 -42.49 4.08 -12.65
N ASP A 6 -42.26 3.51 -11.46
CA ASP A 6 -41.87 4.25 -10.24
C ASP A 6 -40.44 3.97 -9.75
N TYR A 7 -39.62 3.23 -10.51
CA TYR A 7 -38.24 2.95 -10.07
C TYR A 7 -37.33 4.17 -10.27
N LYS A 8 -36.74 4.67 -9.18
CA LYS A 8 -35.90 5.88 -9.19
C LYS A 8 -34.45 5.53 -9.56
N TRP A 9 -34.05 5.88 -10.78
CA TRP A 9 -32.73 5.66 -11.38
C TRP A 9 -31.78 6.85 -11.23
N VAL A 10 -32.33 8.06 -11.08
CA VAL A 10 -31.56 9.30 -11.02
C VAL A 10 -31.90 10.09 -9.75
N TYR A 11 -30.88 10.60 -9.08
CA TYR A 11 -30.99 11.41 -7.87
C TYR A 11 -30.28 12.74 -8.07
N LEU A 12 -30.96 13.86 -7.84
CA LEU A 12 -30.27 15.14 -7.66
C LEU A 12 -29.40 15.07 -6.40
N PHE A 13 -28.30 15.83 -6.35
CA PHE A 13 -27.40 15.79 -5.17
C PHE A 13 -28.13 16.09 -3.85
N GLU A 14 -29.16 16.95 -3.87
CA GLU A 14 -29.94 17.28 -2.67
C GLU A 14 -30.89 16.16 -2.20
N GLU A 15 -31.19 15.19 -3.06
CA GLU A 15 -32.07 14.07 -2.76
C GLU A 15 -31.33 12.85 -2.18
N GLY A 16 -30.00 12.85 -2.29
CA GLY A 16 -29.14 11.76 -1.82
C GLY A 16 -28.67 11.92 -0.38
N ASP A 17 -28.01 10.87 0.12
CA ASP A 17 -27.38 10.86 1.45
C ASP A 17 -25.99 10.20 1.42
N GLY A 18 -25.10 10.65 2.31
CA GLY A 18 -23.74 10.13 2.44
C GLY A 18 -23.67 8.65 2.83
N GLY A 19 -24.73 8.10 3.43
CA GLY A 19 -24.86 6.68 3.78
C GLY A 19 -25.18 5.77 2.58
N GLN A 20 -25.65 6.31 1.46
CA GLN A 20 -26.11 5.54 0.29
C GLN A 20 -24.97 5.18 -0.68
N ARG A 21 -23.76 4.90 -0.18
CA ARG A 21 -22.56 4.65 -1.01
C ARG A 21 -22.71 3.50 -2.00
N THR A 22 -23.45 2.46 -1.65
CA THR A 22 -23.68 1.31 -2.54
C THR A 22 -24.54 1.69 -3.76
N LEU A 23 -25.49 2.62 -3.58
CA LEU A 23 -26.43 3.04 -4.63
C LEU A 23 -25.89 4.21 -5.46
N LEU A 24 -25.35 5.23 -4.79
CA LEU A 24 -24.89 6.48 -5.39
C LEU A 24 -23.40 6.47 -5.77
N GLY A 25 -22.68 5.41 -5.40
CA GLY A 25 -21.22 5.39 -5.41
C GLY A 25 -20.61 6.26 -4.31
N GLY A 26 -19.31 6.09 -4.05
CA GLY A 26 -18.61 6.88 -3.04
C GLY A 26 -18.54 8.37 -3.38
N LYS A 27 -18.34 8.70 -4.66
CA LYS A 27 -18.27 10.10 -5.14
C LYS A 27 -19.64 10.78 -5.09
N GLY A 28 -20.69 10.12 -5.59
CA GLY A 28 -22.05 10.65 -5.56
C GLY A 28 -22.58 10.83 -4.15
N ALA A 29 -22.35 9.86 -3.26
CA ALA A 29 -22.68 10.00 -1.85
C ALA A 29 -21.95 11.18 -1.18
N GLY A 30 -20.67 11.39 -1.49
CA GLY A 30 -19.92 12.54 -0.99
C GLY A 30 -20.46 13.88 -1.50
N LEU A 31 -20.80 13.98 -2.80
CA LEU A 31 -21.42 15.17 -3.39
C LEU A 31 -22.78 15.48 -2.76
N ALA A 32 -23.60 14.47 -2.53
CA ALA A 32 -24.91 14.63 -1.89
C ALA A 32 -24.78 15.11 -0.45
N ASP A 33 -23.88 14.51 0.33
CA ASP A 33 -23.64 14.87 1.72
C ASP A 33 -23.06 16.29 1.86
N MET A 34 -22.10 16.67 1.01
CA MET A 34 -21.59 18.06 0.97
C MET A 34 -22.70 19.06 0.62
N THR A 35 -23.56 18.73 -0.35
CA THR A 35 -24.68 19.58 -0.75
C THR A 35 -25.64 19.79 0.42
N ARG A 36 -25.96 18.72 1.16
CA ARG A 36 -26.83 18.79 2.35
C ARG A 36 -26.18 19.50 3.53
N ALA A 37 -24.86 19.46 3.65
CA ALA A 37 -24.08 20.22 4.62
C ALA A 37 -24.01 21.73 4.28
N GLY A 38 -24.59 22.18 3.17
CA GLY A 38 -24.61 23.59 2.76
C GLY A 38 -23.30 24.08 2.14
N LEU A 39 -22.44 23.16 1.69
CA LEU A 39 -21.19 23.51 1.02
C LEU A 39 -21.44 23.97 -0.43
N PRO A 40 -20.56 24.81 -1.00
CA PRO A 40 -20.72 25.33 -2.35
C PRO A 40 -20.39 24.26 -3.40
N VAL A 41 -21.26 23.26 -3.56
CA VAL A 41 -21.13 22.19 -4.55
C VAL A 41 -21.83 22.61 -5.84
N PRO A 42 -21.19 22.51 -7.02
CA PRO A 42 -21.87 22.75 -8.29
C PRO A 42 -23.04 21.78 -8.46
N PRO A 43 -24.23 22.26 -8.92
CA PRO A 43 -25.43 21.44 -9.02
C PRO A 43 -25.23 20.29 -10.01
N GLY A 44 -25.86 19.16 -9.72
CA GLY A 44 -25.75 17.95 -10.51
C GLY A 44 -26.68 16.84 -10.05
N PHE A 45 -26.57 15.69 -10.71
CA PHE A 45 -27.31 14.48 -10.40
C PHE A 45 -26.44 13.23 -10.54
N ILE A 46 -26.96 12.13 -10.02
CA ILE A 46 -26.31 10.83 -9.92
C ILE A 46 -27.20 9.81 -10.59
N VAL A 47 -26.67 9.11 -11.59
CA VAL A 47 -27.25 7.89 -12.14
C VAL A 47 -26.74 6.72 -11.30
N THR A 48 -27.64 5.93 -10.72
CA THR A 48 -27.27 4.94 -9.69
C THR A 48 -26.45 3.77 -10.24
N THR A 49 -25.76 3.08 -9.34
CA THR A 49 -25.06 1.81 -9.63
C THR A 49 -25.99 0.73 -10.18
N GLU A 50 -27.25 0.71 -9.75
CA GLU A 50 -28.27 -0.23 -10.22
C GLU A 50 -28.58 -0.07 -11.71
N VAL A 51 -28.48 1.15 -12.25
CA VAL A 51 -28.59 1.38 -13.70
C VAL A 51 -27.47 0.69 -14.45
N CYS A 52 -26.24 0.69 -13.92
CA CYS A 52 -25.12 -0.03 -14.54
C CYS A 52 -25.43 -1.52 -14.64
N ASN A 53 -25.96 -2.12 -13.58
CA ASN A 53 -26.34 -3.54 -13.57
C ASN A 53 -27.48 -3.82 -14.54
N ALA A 54 -28.53 -2.99 -14.54
CA ALA A 54 -29.65 -3.10 -15.47
C ALA A 54 -29.22 -2.92 -16.93
N TYR A 55 -28.28 -2.01 -17.19
CA TYR A 55 -27.70 -1.79 -18.52
C TYR A 55 -27.03 -3.06 -19.06
N TYR A 56 -26.24 -3.75 -18.24
CA TYR A 56 -25.64 -5.04 -18.63
C TYR A 56 -26.67 -6.15 -18.78
N ALA A 57 -27.65 -6.23 -17.86
CA ALA A 57 -28.74 -7.21 -17.95
C ALA A 57 -29.59 -7.06 -19.22
N ASN A 58 -29.75 -5.83 -19.71
CA ASN A 58 -30.49 -5.50 -20.95
C ASN A 58 -29.61 -5.53 -22.22
N GLY A 59 -28.47 -6.23 -22.18
CA GLY A 59 -27.59 -6.37 -23.34
C GLY A 59 -26.95 -5.05 -23.77
N LYS A 60 -26.52 -4.23 -22.80
CA LYS A 60 -25.95 -2.88 -22.98
C LYS A 60 -26.94 -1.85 -23.54
N ASN A 61 -28.18 -1.91 -23.06
CA ASN A 61 -29.21 -0.90 -23.34
C ASN A 61 -29.71 -0.30 -22.03
N PHE A 62 -30.01 1.01 -22.02
CA PHE A 62 -30.55 1.65 -20.81
C PHE A 62 -31.92 1.05 -20.44
N PRO A 63 -32.20 0.89 -19.13
CA PRO A 63 -33.52 0.44 -18.69
C PRO A 63 -34.60 1.49 -19.02
N GLU A 64 -35.84 1.03 -19.18
CA GLU A 64 -36.98 1.87 -19.49
C GLU A 64 -37.17 2.97 -18.42
N GLY A 65 -37.48 4.20 -18.83
CA GLY A 65 -37.71 5.34 -17.94
C GLY A 65 -36.44 6.01 -17.39
N MET A 66 -35.26 5.41 -17.55
CA MET A 66 -34.01 5.98 -17.03
C MET A 66 -33.60 7.25 -17.78
N TRP A 67 -33.74 7.27 -19.11
CA TRP A 67 -33.33 8.44 -19.90
C TRP A 67 -34.22 9.65 -19.62
N GLU A 68 -35.53 9.44 -19.46
CA GLU A 68 -36.49 10.48 -19.08
C GLU A 68 -36.11 11.11 -17.73
N GLN A 69 -35.65 10.31 -16.76
CA GLN A 69 -35.16 10.80 -15.48
C GLN A 69 -33.84 11.57 -15.60
N VAL A 70 -32.95 11.19 -16.52
CA VAL A 70 -31.73 11.96 -16.82
C VAL A 70 -32.07 13.35 -17.37
N ILE A 71 -33.05 13.43 -18.28
CA ILE A 71 -33.53 14.71 -18.82
C ILE A 71 -34.16 15.57 -17.72
N GLU A 72 -34.94 14.98 -16.82
CA GLU A 72 -35.52 15.71 -15.69
C GLU A 72 -34.45 16.19 -14.70
N GLY A 73 -33.44 15.36 -14.42
CA GLY A 73 -32.26 15.75 -13.64
C GLY A 73 -31.52 16.93 -14.25
N LEU A 74 -31.32 16.93 -15.58
CA LEU A 74 -30.74 18.07 -16.31
C LEU A 74 -31.57 19.35 -16.14
N ARG A 75 -32.90 19.28 -16.26
CA ARG A 75 -33.78 20.45 -16.04
C ARG A 75 -33.63 21.03 -14.64
N GLY A 76 -33.45 20.17 -13.63
CA GLY A 76 -33.14 20.60 -12.26
C GLY A 76 -31.81 21.38 -12.17
N VAL A 77 -30.79 20.96 -12.91
CA VAL A 77 -29.50 21.67 -12.99
C VAL A 77 -29.62 22.99 -13.76
N GLU A 78 -30.36 23.00 -14.87
CA GLU A 78 -30.63 24.21 -15.66
C GLU A 78 -31.34 25.28 -14.81
N ALA A 79 -32.36 24.88 -14.06
CA ALA A 79 -33.11 25.79 -13.17
C ALA A 79 -32.22 26.44 -12.09
N LYS A 80 -31.23 25.70 -11.56
CA LYS A 80 -30.30 26.20 -10.52
C LYS A 80 -29.19 27.07 -11.09
N THR A 81 -28.72 26.77 -12.29
CA THR A 81 -27.61 27.49 -12.92
C THR A 81 -28.06 28.70 -13.74
N GLY A 82 -29.32 28.73 -14.17
CA GLY A 82 -29.82 29.72 -15.13
C GLY A 82 -29.25 29.55 -16.53
N LYS A 83 -28.60 28.42 -16.81
CA LYS A 83 -28.02 28.04 -18.12
C LYS A 83 -28.86 26.92 -18.73
N LYS A 84 -28.73 26.70 -20.05
CA LYS A 84 -29.51 25.67 -20.76
C LYS A 84 -28.59 24.75 -21.56
N PHE A 85 -28.82 23.44 -21.46
CA PHE A 85 -27.98 22.42 -22.07
C PHE A 85 -28.17 22.41 -23.59
N GLY A 86 -27.08 22.67 -24.32
CA GLY A 86 -27.06 22.83 -25.77
C GLY A 86 -27.52 24.18 -26.30
N ASP A 87 -27.74 25.16 -25.44
CA ASP A 87 -28.07 26.53 -25.85
C ASP A 87 -26.86 27.25 -26.48
N PRO A 88 -26.98 27.85 -27.67
CA PRO A 88 -25.87 28.48 -28.37
C PRO A 88 -25.40 29.80 -27.75
N ASP A 89 -26.24 30.45 -26.93
CA ASP A 89 -25.97 31.76 -26.34
C ASP A 89 -25.62 31.65 -24.85
N ASN A 90 -26.33 30.77 -24.12
CA ASN A 90 -26.09 30.50 -22.70
C ASN A 90 -25.91 29.00 -22.37
N PRO A 91 -24.82 28.37 -22.86
CA PRO A 91 -24.63 26.93 -22.75
C PRO A 91 -24.39 26.50 -21.30
N LEU A 92 -25.19 25.54 -20.83
CA LEU A 92 -24.82 24.69 -19.71
C LEU A 92 -23.82 23.64 -20.22
N LEU A 93 -22.66 23.57 -19.57
CA LEU A 93 -21.68 22.51 -19.79
C LEU A 93 -21.61 21.63 -18.55
N VAL A 94 -21.39 20.34 -18.72
CA VAL A 94 -21.35 19.37 -17.62
C VAL A 94 -20.07 18.54 -17.66
N SER A 95 -19.67 18.03 -16.48
CA SER A 95 -18.71 16.94 -16.37
C SER A 95 -19.43 15.63 -16.11
N VAL A 96 -18.88 14.55 -16.66
CA VAL A 96 -19.36 13.17 -16.43
C VAL A 96 -18.26 12.40 -15.74
N ARG A 97 -18.55 11.92 -14.52
CA ARG A 97 -17.56 11.30 -13.63
C ARG A 97 -18.06 9.95 -13.14
N SER A 98 -17.25 8.91 -13.31
CA SER A 98 -17.50 7.59 -12.72
C SER A 98 -17.42 7.65 -11.19
N GLY A 99 -18.16 6.76 -10.52
CA GLY A 99 -18.15 6.64 -9.07
C GLY A 99 -18.64 5.27 -8.60
N ALA A 100 -17.72 4.34 -8.35
CA ALA A 100 -18.06 3.08 -7.69
C ALA A 100 -18.24 3.28 -6.17
N PRO A 101 -18.83 2.32 -5.44
CA PRO A 101 -18.92 2.36 -3.97
C PRO A 101 -17.56 2.48 -3.28
N PHE A 102 -16.51 1.94 -3.92
CA PHE A 102 -15.12 1.99 -3.46
C PHE A 102 -14.27 2.82 -4.43
N SER A 103 -13.18 3.42 -3.94
CA SER A 103 -12.24 4.16 -4.77
C SER A 103 -11.43 3.19 -5.64
N MET A 104 -11.64 3.21 -6.95
CA MET A 104 -10.98 2.32 -7.90
C MET A 104 -10.17 3.11 -8.94
N PRO A 105 -8.83 3.10 -8.88
CA PRO A 105 -7.96 3.54 -9.98
C PRO A 105 -8.22 2.68 -11.23
N GLY A 106 -8.24 3.29 -12.41
CA GLY A 106 -8.43 2.57 -13.69
C GLY A 106 -9.90 2.38 -14.13
N MET A 107 -10.86 3.00 -13.43
CA MET A 107 -12.22 3.25 -13.96
C MET A 107 -12.20 4.37 -15.01
N MET A 108 -13.28 4.54 -15.78
CA MET A 108 -13.37 5.63 -16.78
C MET A 108 -12.97 6.98 -16.18
N ASP A 109 -12.02 7.63 -16.86
CA ASP A 109 -11.56 8.98 -16.53
C ASP A 109 -12.68 10.01 -16.71
N THR A 110 -12.47 11.19 -16.13
CA THR A 110 -13.49 12.25 -16.13
C THR A 110 -13.58 12.94 -17.49
N VAL A 111 -14.78 13.01 -18.07
CA VAL A 111 -15.04 13.83 -19.25
C VAL A 111 -15.48 15.21 -18.78
N LEU A 112 -14.70 16.24 -19.14
CA LEU A 112 -15.01 17.64 -18.86
C LEU A 112 -15.61 18.34 -20.09
N ASN A 113 -16.26 19.49 -19.86
CA ASN A 113 -16.77 20.38 -20.91
C ASN A 113 -17.78 19.73 -21.88
N LEU A 114 -18.51 18.69 -21.44
CA LEU A 114 -19.52 18.03 -22.26
C LEU A 114 -20.68 18.99 -22.55
N GLY A 115 -21.08 19.05 -23.82
CA GLY A 115 -22.03 20.02 -24.37
C GLY A 115 -21.39 21.03 -25.32
N LEU A 116 -20.07 21.01 -25.48
CA LEU A 116 -19.36 21.81 -26.46
C LEU A 116 -19.54 21.25 -27.89
N ASN A 117 -19.90 22.15 -28.80
CA ASN A 117 -19.97 21.94 -30.24
C ASN A 117 -19.69 23.27 -30.96
N GLU A 118 -19.75 23.27 -32.30
CA GLU A 118 -19.49 24.47 -33.12
C GLU A 118 -20.42 25.67 -32.82
N LYS A 119 -21.59 25.42 -32.22
CA LYS A 119 -22.55 26.46 -31.81
C LYS A 119 -22.29 26.93 -30.39
N THR A 120 -22.25 26.02 -29.42
CA THR A 120 -22.13 26.34 -27.99
C THR A 120 -20.76 26.91 -27.63
N VAL A 121 -19.69 26.60 -28.39
CA VAL A 121 -18.38 27.23 -28.20
C VAL A 121 -18.41 28.74 -28.44
N LYS A 122 -19.30 29.22 -29.32
CA LYS A 122 -19.48 30.66 -29.58
C LYS A 122 -20.16 31.37 -28.41
N GLY A 123 -21.19 30.74 -27.85
CA GLY A 123 -21.82 31.21 -26.62
C GLY A 123 -20.84 31.28 -25.46
N LEU A 124 -20.04 30.23 -25.27
CA LEU A 124 -18.99 30.22 -24.25
C LEU A 124 -18.01 31.38 -24.44
N ALA A 125 -17.52 31.60 -25.67
CA ALA A 125 -16.61 32.70 -25.98
C ALA A 125 -17.21 34.08 -25.69
N THR A 126 -18.52 34.26 -25.95
CA THR A 126 -19.21 35.53 -25.67
C THR A 126 -19.38 35.76 -24.17
N GLN A 127 -19.67 34.72 -23.40
CA GLN A 127 -19.82 34.82 -21.94
C GLN A 127 -18.51 35.06 -21.19
N THR A 128 -17.43 34.49 -21.69
CA THR A 128 -16.12 34.65 -21.08
C THR A 128 -15.44 35.93 -21.52
N GLY A 129 -15.80 36.46 -22.70
CA GLY A 129 -15.03 37.51 -23.35
C GLY A 129 -13.67 37.02 -23.85
N ASP A 130 -13.47 35.70 -23.91
CA ASP A 130 -12.20 35.07 -24.24
C ASP A 130 -12.44 33.90 -25.22
N LEU A 131 -12.20 34.19 -26.50
CA LEU A 131 -12.30 33.21 -27.58
C LEU A 131 -11.23 32.12 -27.48
N ARG A 132 -10.03 32.45 -27.01
CA ARG A 132 -8.94 31.47 -26.87
C ARG A 132 -9.32 30.43 -25.83
N PHE A 133 -9.82 30.87 -24.67
CA PHE A 133 -10.34 29.99 -23.63
C PHE A 133 -11.42 29.03 -24.14
N ALA A 134 -12.42 29.55 -24.86
CA ALA A 134 -13.53 28.73 -25.34
C ALA A 134 -13.05 27.65 -26.34
N LEU A 135 -12.10 28.00 -27.20
CA LEU A 135 -11.48 27.06 -28.13
C LEU A 135 -10.57 26.04 -27.41
N ASP A 136 -9.81 26.44 -26.39
CA ASP A 136 -9.04 25.48 -25.59
C ASP A 136 -9.96 24.50 -24.83
N ALA A 137 -11.06 24.99 -24.26
CA ALA A 137 -12.06 24.13 -23.63
C ALA A 137 -12.66 23.14 -24.63
N TYR A 138 -12.88 23.56 -25.88
CA TYR A 138 -13.41 22.68 -26.93
C TYR A 138 -12.38 21.66 -27.43
N ARG A 139 -11.12 22.06 -27.57
CA ARG A 139 -9.99 21.16 -27.84
C ARG A 139 -9.88 20.09 -26.76
N ARG A 140 -9.86 20.49 -25.48
CA ARG A 140 -9.82 19.57 -24.33
C ARG A 140 -11.00 18.61 -24.34
N PHE A 141 -12.21 19.11 -24.61
CA PHE A 141 -13.38 18.25 -24.78
C PHE A 141 -13.17 17.21 -25.89
N ALA A 142 -12.70 17.62 -27.07
CA ALA A 142 -12.47 16.72 -28.20
C ALA A 142 -11.44 15.63 -27.87
N THR A 143 -10.34 15.99 -27.19
CA THR A 143 -9.34 15.04 -26.69
C THR A 143 -9.96 14.06 -25.69
N LEU A 144 -10.54 14.55 -24.60
CA LEU A 144 -11.10 13.72 -23.52
C LEU A 144 -12.22 12.81 -24.03
N PHE A 145 -13.11 13.33 -24.86
CA PHE A 145 -14.20 12.55 -25.44
C PHE A 145 -13.66 11.50 -26.44
N GLY A 146 -12.71 11.89 -27.30
CA GLY A 146 -12.07 10.98 -28.24
C GLY A 146 -11.32 9.84 -27.55
N GLU A 147 -10.60 10.14 -26.48
CA GLU A 147 -9.84 9.16 -25.72
C GLU A 147 -10.74 8.26 -24.89
N ILE A 148 -11.57 8.86 -24.03
CA ILE A 148 -12.25 8.13 -22.96
C ILE A 148 -13.54 7.48 -23.46
N VAL A 149 -14.32 8.18 -24.30
CA VAL A 149 -15.62 7.70 -24.79
C VAL A 149 -15.44 6.88 -26.06
N MET A 150 -14.57 7.32 -26.96
CA MET A 150 -14.35 6.70 -28.26
C MET A 150 -13.14 5.76 -28.30
N GLY A 151 -12.29 5.71 -27.27
CA GLY A 151 -11.19 4.74 -27.18
C GLY A 151 -10.02 5.02 -28.12
N VAL A 152 -9.81 6.27 -28.54
CA VAL A 152 -8.68 6.68 -29.38
C VAL A 152 -7.43 6.90 -28.51
N ALA A 153 -6.29 6.37 -28.92
CA ALA A 153 -5.05 6.47 -28.14
C ALA A 153 -4.58 7.92 -27.94
N HIS A 154 -4.31 8.31 -26.68
CA HIS A 154 -3.88 9.64 -26.26
C HIS A 154 -2.69 10.20 -27.06
N GLU A 155 -1.70 9.36 -27.34
CA GLU A 155 -0.48 9.73 -28.07
C GLU A 155 -0.77 10.39 -29.43
N LYS A 156 -1.88 10.03 -30.08
CA LYS A 156 -2.26 10.63 -31.35
C LYS A 156 -2.64 12.09 -31.20
N PHE A 157 -3.31 12.45 -30.10
CA PHE A 157 -3.67 13.83 -29.78
C PHE A 157 -2.45 14.65 -29.35
N GLU A 158 -1.56 14.07 -28.53
CA GLU A 158 -0.33 14.73 -28.09
C GLU A 158 0.63 15.05 -29.25
N ARG A 159 0.79 14.13 -30.21
CA ARG A 159 1.60 14.41 -31.42
C ARG A 159 1.10 15.62 -32.20
N VAL A 160 -0.22 15.85 -32.23
CA VAL A 160 -0.78 17.06 -32.85
C VAL A 160 -0.42 18.28 -32.02
N MET A 161 -0.60 18.23 -30.70
CA MET A 161 -0.25 19.33 -29.80
C MET A 161 1.23 19.72 -29.92
N GLU A 162 2.15 18.77 -29.81
CA GLU A 162 3.60 18.98 -29.91
C GLU A 162 3.99 19.64 -31.25
N ARG A 163 3.37 19.22 -32.36
CA ARG A 163 3.62 19.82 -33.67
C ARG A 163 3.26 21.31 -33.72
N TYR A 164 2.17 21.74 -33.07
CA TYR A 164 1.79 23.15 -33.03
C TYR A 164 2.59 23.93 -31.98
N LYS A 165 2.87 23.33 -30.81
CA LYS A 165 3.72 23.96 -29.78
C LYS A 165 5.12 24.25 -30.30
N ALA A 166 5.71 23.34 -31.09
CA ALA A 166 7.02 23.55 -31.72
C ALA A 166 7.07 24.73 -32.71
N GLN A 167 5.93 25.27 -33.13
CA GLN A 167 5.83 26.46 -33.99
C GLN A 167 5.70 27.76 -33.19
N THR A 168 5.58 27.68 -31.86
CA THR A 168 5.49 28.84 -30.96
C THR A 168 6.86 29.12 -30.32
N GLU A 169 7.19 30.38 -30.05
CA GLU A 169 8.49 30.75 -29.45
C GLU A 169 8.68 30.20 -28.03
N GLY A 170 7.61 30.03 -27.27
CA GLY A 170 7.67 29.58 -25.88
C GLY A 170 7.42 28.09 -25.67
N GLY A 171 6.94 27.35 -26.68
CA GLY A 171 6.71 25.91 -26.61
C GLY A 171 5.64 25.47 -25.60
N ARG A 172 4.79 26.38 -25.10
CA ARG A 172 3.75 26.09 -24.10
C ARG A 172 2.36 26.13 -24.70
N ASP A 173 1.43 25.39 -24.11
CA ASP A 173 0.00 25.38 -24.46
C ASP A 173 -0.63 26.79 -24.39
N THR A 174 -0.14 27.62 -23.47
CA THR A 174 -0.58 29.01 -23.30
C THR A 174 -0.25 29.90 -24.49
N ASP A 175 0.76 29.53 -25.28
CA ASP A 175 1.27 30.33 -26.38
C ASP A 175 0.49 30.08 -27.70
N LEU A 176 -0.43 29.11 -27.72
CA LEU A 176 -1.25 28.78 -28.90
C LEU A 176 -2.31 29.85 -29.20
N SER A 177 -2.40 30.26 -30.47
CA SER A 177 -3.38 31.22 -30.96
C SER A 177 -4.77 30.60 -31.18
N PRO A 178 -5.85 31.40 -31.21
CA PRO A 178 -7.19 30.92 -31.57
C PRO A 178 -7.27 30.18 -32.91
N GLU A 179 -6.51 30.62 -33.92
CA GLU A 179 -6.45 29.99 -35.24
C GLU A 179 -5.82 28.59 -35.12
N GLN A 180 -4.67 28.49 -34.44
CA GLN A 180 -4.00 27.21 -34.20
C GLN A 180 -4.89 26.24 -33.41
N LEU A 181 -5.63 26.73 -32.40
CA LEU A 181 -6.57 25.90 -31.64
C LEU A 181 -7.69 25.33 -32.51
N ARG A 182 -8.22 26.10 -33.48
CA ARG A 182 -9.21 25.59 -34.44
C ARG A 182 -8.63 24.50 -35.33
N ASP A 183 -7.42 24.70 -35.81
CA ASP A 183 -6.76 23.69 -36.66
C ASP A 183 -6.45 22.41 -35.87
N ILE A 184 -6.09 22.53 -34.60
CA ILE A 184 -5.92 21.40 -33.68
C ILE A 184 -7.25 20.65 -33.51
N ILE A 185 -8.35 21.35 -33.20
CA ILE A 185 -9.68 20.73 -33.04
C ILE A 185 -10.07 19.96 -34.31
N ALA A 186 -9.86 20.55 -35.49
CA ALA A 186 -10.14 19.90 -36.77
C ALA A 186 -9.30 18.63 -36.96
N ALA A 187 -8.00 18.70 -36.64
CA ALA A 187 -7.11 17.54 -36.70
C ALA A 187 -7.53 16.44 -35.71
N GLN A 188 -7.92 16.79 -34.48
CA GLN A 188 -8.38 15.85 -33.46
C GLN A 188 -9.68 15.15 -33.91
N LYS A 189 -10.66 15.90 -34.43
CA LYS A 189 -11.89 15.34 -35.00
C LYS A 189 -11.59 14.37 -36.16
N GLN A 190 -10.63 14.72 -37.03
CA GLN A 190 -10.25 13.85 -38.15
C GLN A 190 -9.56 12.56 -37.67
N ILE A 191 -8.73 12.62 -36.64
CA ILE A 191 -8.11 11.44 -36.00
C ILE A 191 -9.21 10.52 -35.48
N ILE A 192 -10.18 11.07 -34.72
CA ILE A 192 -11.30 10.30 -34.16
C ILE A 192 -12.09 9.63 -35.28
N PHE A 193 -12.46 10.38 -36.31
CA PHE A 193 -13.21 9.86 -37.46
C PHE A 193 -12.49 8.72 -38.18
N SER A 194 -11.16 8.82 -38.32
CA SER A 194 -10.35 7.82 -39.03
C SER A 194 -10.16 6.56 -38.20
N ASP A 195 -9.88 6.68 -36.89
CA ASP A 195 -9.66 5.55 -35.99
C ASP A 195 -10.96 4.77 -35.71
N GLN A 196 -12.08 5.47 -35.60
CA GLN A 196 -13.37 4.87 -35.25
C GLN A 196 -14.20 4.48 -36.47
N SER A 197 -13.54 4.21 -37.60
CA SER A 197 -14.18 3.72 -38.83
C SER A 197 -15.37 4.58 -39.30
N GLY A 198 -15.23 5.90 -39.22
CA GLY A 198 -16.23 6.87 -39.68
C GLY A 198 -17.21 7.37 -38.60
N LEU A 199 -17.02 7.00 -37.33
CA LEU A 199 -17.78 7.60 -36.22
C LEU A 199 -17.16 8.94 -35.80
N ALA A 200 -17.99 9.96 -35.65
CA ALA A 200 -17.60 11.30 -35.20
C ALA A 200 -18.14 11.60 -33.78
N ILE A 201 -17.58 12.62 -33.14
CA ILE A 201 -18.16 13.18 -31.91
C ILE A 201 -19.59 13.67 -32.23
N PRO A 202 -20.64 13.27 -31.48
CA PRO A 202 -21.99 13.75 -31.71
C PRO A 202 -22.07 15.27 -31.59
N GLU A 203 -22.71 15.94 -32.55
CA GLU A 203 -22.93 17.40 -32.47
C GLU A 203 -24.09 17.77 -31.53
N ASP A 204 -25.03 16.84 -31.29
CA ASP A 204 -26.10 17.01 -30.30
C ASP A 204 -25.58 16.73 -28.88
N PRO A 205 -25.61 17.73 -27.97
CA PRO A 205 -25.20 17.58 -26.57
C PRO A 205 -25.91 16.44 -25.83
N TYR A 206 -27.18 16.17 -26.14
CA TYR A 206 -27.94 15.09 -25.49
C TYR A 206 -27.38 13.71 -25.89
N GLU A 207 -27.05 13.53 -27.16
CA GLU A 207 -26.36 12.32 -27.63
C GLU A 207 -24.94 12.23 -27.07
N GLN A 208 -24.19 13.33 -26.95
CA GLN A 208 -22.89 13.34 -26.26
C GLN A 208 -23.01 12.78 -24.84
N LEU A 209 -24.02 13.24 -24.08
CA LEU A 209 -24.26 12.79 -22.70
C LEU A 209 -24.68 11.31 -22.68
N ARG A 210 -25.55 10.90 -23.59
CA ARG A 210 -26.03 9.51 -23.71
C ARG A 210 -24.87 8.53 -23.92
N VAL A 211 -23.98 8.85 -24.86
CA VAL A 211 -22.81 8.00 -25.16
C VAL A 211 -21.79 8.04 -24.01
N ALA A 212 -21.59 9.20 -23.37
CA ALA A 212 -20.68 9.31 -22.21
C ALA A 212 -21.16 8.47 -21.02
N ILE A 213 -22.45 8.46 -20.69
CA ILE A 213 -23.02 7.61 -19.63
C ILE A 213 -22.81 6.12 -19.96
N ALA A 214 -23.06 5.72 -21.21
CA ALA A 214 -22.84 4.35 -21.65
C ALA A 214 -21.36 3.94 -21.56
N ALA A 215 -20.44 4.85 -21.90
CA ALA A 215 -19.00 4.62 -21.77
C ALA A 215 -18.59 4.41 -20.30
N VAL A 216 -19.17 5.16 -19.35
CA VAL A 216 -18.89 4.95 -17.91
C VAL A 216 -19.31 3.55 -17.48
N PHE A 217 -20.49 3.10 -17.87
CA PHE A 217 -20.91 1.73 -17.57
C PHE A 217 -20.00 0.70 -18.23
N ASN A 218 -19.67 0.87 -19.52
CA ASN A 218 -18.78 -0.02 -20.24
C ASN A 218 -17.40 -0.16 -19.57
N SER A 219 -16.90 0.90 -18.94
CA SER A 219 -15.60 0.89 -18.25
C SER A 219 -15.56 -0.03 -17.02
N TRP A 220 -16.72 -0.33 -16.41
CA TRP A 220 -16.81 -1.25 -15.27
C TRP A 220 -16.31 -2.66 -15.63
N MET A 221 -16.57 -3.12 -16.85
CA MET A 221 -16.10 -4.40 -17.36
C MET A 221 -14.80 -4.28 -18.17
N GLY A 222 -14.10 -3.14 -18.08
CA GLY A 222 -12.78 -2.97 -18.63
C GLY A 222 -11.75 -3.85 -17.92
N ARG A 223 -10.72 -4.30 -18.64
CA ARG A 223 -9.67 -5.19 -18.10
C ARG A 223 -9.04 -4.64 -16.81
N ARG A 224 -8.65 -3.36 -16.79
CA ARG A 224 -8.07 -2.69 -15.62
C ARG A 224 -8.99 -2.75 -14.39
N ALA A 225 -10.28 -2.46 -14.58
CA ALA A 225 -11.26 -2.49 -13.49
C ALA A 225 -11.47 -3.91 -12.96
N ILE A 226 -11.52 -4.92 -13.84
CA ILE A 226 -11.61 -6.33 -13.46
C ILE A 226 -10.38 -6.76 -12.65
N ASP A 227 -9.17 -6.43 -13.12
CA ASP A 227 -7.93 -6.79 -12.45
C ASP A 227 -7.84 -6.14 -11.06
N TYR A 228 -8.18 -4.85 -10.96
CA TYR A 228 -8.25 -4.15 -9.66
C TYR A 228 -9.25 -4.81 -8.70
N ARG A 229 -10.45 -5.17 -9.18
CA ARG A 229 -11.46 -5.84 -8.35
C ARG A 229 -11.02 -7.22 -7.89
N ARG A 230 -10.34 -8.00 -8.74
CA ARG A 230 -9.79 -9.31 -8.37
C ARG A 230 -8.74 -9.19 -7.25
N VAL A 231 -7.81 -8.25 -7.39
CA VAL A 231 -6.77 -8.00 -6.38
C VAL A 231 -7.38 -7.58 -5.05
N ASN A 232 -8.39 -6.71 -5.08
CA ASN A 232 -9.03 -6.14 -3.88
C ASN A 232 -10.26 -6.92 -3.41
N ARG A 233 -10.58 -8.07 -4.05
CA ARG A 233 -11.75 -8.92 -3.75
C ARG A 233 -13.10 -8.18 -3.76
N ILE A 234 -13.28 -7.27 -4.73
CA ILE A 234 -14.51 -6.49 -4.91
C ILE A 234 -15.46 -7.24 -5.86
N PRO A 235 -16.74 -7.44 -5.49
CA PRO A 235 -17.72 -8.10 -6.37
C PRO A 235 -18.02 -7.35 -7.67
N ASP A 236 -18.24 -8.10 -8.76
CA ASP A 236 -18.55 -7.55 -10.09
C ASP A 236 -19.99 -6.99 -10.20
N ASP A 237 -20.89 -7.43 -9.32
CA ASP A 237 -22.32 -7.09 -9.33
C ASP A 237 -22.66 -5.76 -8.62
N LEU A 238 -21.65 -5.04 -8.12
CA LEU A 238 -21.85 -3.72 -7.51
C LEU A 238 -22.17 -2.64 -8.55
N GLY A 239 -21.57 -2.70 -9.74
CA GLY A 239 -21.67 -1.65 -10.75
C GLY A 239 -20.99 -0.33 -10.38
N THR A 240 -21.11 0.67 -11.25
CA THR A 240 -20.63 2.04 -11.03
C THR A 240 -21.75 3.05 -11.22
N ALA A 241 -21.78 4.10 -10.41
CA ALA A 241 -22.64 5.25 -10.62
C ALA A 241 -22.01 6.22 -11.64
N VAL A 242 -22.83 7.11 -12.18
CA VAL A 242 -22.40 8.22 -13.05
C VAL A 242 -22.84 9.54 -12.42
N ASN A 243 -21.88 10.43 -12.16
CA ASN A 243 -22.13 11.75 -11.62
C ASN A 243 -22.09 12.75 -12.77
N VAL A 244 -23.20 13.45 -13.01
CA VAL A 244 -23.29 14.52 -13.99
C VAL A 244 -23.40 15.83 -13.24
N GLN A 245 -22.40 16.70 -13.41
CA GLN A 245 -22.23 17.91 -12.60
C GLN A 245 -21.98 19.13 -13.49
N ALA A 246 -22.61 20.26 -13.18
CA ALA A 246 -22.36 21.52 -13.88
C ALA A 246 -20.88 21.90 -13.84
N MET A 247 -20.35 22.35 -14.99
CA MET A 247 -18.98 22.81 -15.10
C MET A 247 -18.76 24.12 -14.35
N VAL A 248 -17.62 24.18 -13.68
CA VAL A 248 -17.01 25.38 -13.10
C VAL A 248 -15.59 25.46 -13.63
N PHE A 249 -15.15 26.65 -14.02
CA PHE A 249 -13.90 26.84 -14.75
C PHE A 249 -12.82 27.51 -13.90
N GLY A 250 -11.75 26.77 -13.62
CA GLY A 250 -10.53 27.29 -12.98
C GLY A 250 -9.59 28.04 -13.92
N ASN A 251 -9.92 28.10 -15.21
CA ASN A 251 -9.07 28.63 -16.29
C ASN A 251 -9.68 29.84 -17.02
N MET A 252 -10.50 30.65 -16.34
CA MET A 252 -11.10 31.87 -16.91
C MET A 252 -10.25 33.15 -16.72
N GLY A 253 -9.05 33.04 -16.16
CA GLY A 253 -8.21 34.20 -15.83
C GLY A 253 -7.41 34.02 -14.54
N ALA A 254 -6.83 35.12 -14.07
CA ALA A 254 -5.95 35.13 -12.89
C ALA A 254 -6.68 34.99 -11.55
N ASP A 255 -7.99 35.25 -11.50
CA ASP A 255 -8.86 35.12 -10.33
C ASP A 255 -9.58 33.77 -10.27
N SER A 256 -9.16 32.83 -11.12
CA SER A 256 -9.71 31.49 -11.24
C SER A 256 -8.59 30.46 -11.11
N GLY A 257 -8.91 29.30 -10.56
CA GLY A 257 -7.91 28.26 -10.33
C GLY A 257 -8.54 26.95 -9.86
N THR A 258 -7.71 25.96 -9.60
CA THR A 258 -8.15 24.67 -9.09
C THR A 258 -7.07 24.06 -8.22
N GLY A 259 -7.45 23.23 -7.27
CA GLY A 259 -6.51 22.61 -6.37
C GLY A 259 -7.06 21.37 -5.69
N VAL A 260 -6.13 20.67 -5.07
CA VAL A 260 -6.38 19.49 -4.25
C VAL A 260 -5.69 19.73 -2.92
N ALA A 261 -6.40 19.55 -1.81
CA ALA A 261 -5.83 19.72 -0.49
C ALA A 261 -6.34 18.68 0.49
N PHE A 262 -5.57 18.52 1.55
CA PHE A 262 -5.85 17.71 2.71
C PHE A 262 -6.02 18.64 3.91
N THR A 263 -6.97 18.31 4.77
CA THR A 263 -7.24 19.12 5.98
C THR A 263 -6.11 19.03 7.00
N ARG A 264 -5.34 17.94 6.97
CA ARG A 264 -4.07 17.73 7.71
C ARG A 264 -3.03 17.14 6.77
N ASN A 265 -1.76 17.22 7.14
CA ASN A 265 -0.70 16.63 6.34
C ASN A 265 -0.85 15.10 6.28
N PRO A 266 -1.04 14.49 5.10
CA PRO A 266 -1.29 13.05 4.98
C PRO A 266 -0.02 12.19 5.18
N SER A 267 1.16 12.81 5.21
CA SER A 267 2.45 12.14 5.41
C SER A 267 2.92 12.20 6.86
N THR A 268 2.79 13.36 7.51
CA THR A 268 3.25 13.58 8.89
C THR A 268 2.13 13.52 9.93
N GLY A 269 0.88 13.79 9.53
CA GLY A 269 -0.27 13.92 10.42
C GLY A 269 -0.49 15.32 10.99
N GLU A 270 0.46 16.24 10.79
CA GLU A 270 0.39 17.60 11.35
C GLU A 270 -0.90 18.31 10.93
N LYS A 271 -1.58 18.96 11.90
CA LYS A 271 -2.78 19.76 11.68
C LYS A 271 -2.48 21.09 10.96
N LYS A 272 -2.09 20.99 9.70
CA LYS A 272 -1.95 22.10 8.76
C LYS A 272 -2.59 21.72 7.44
N LEU A 273 -3.25 22.71 6.83
CA LEU A 273 -3.71 22.63 5.45
C LEU A 273 -2.54 22.28 4.54
N TYR A 274 -2.66 21.15 3.86
CA TYR A 274 -1.61 20.61 3.02
C TYR A 274 -2.16 20.34 1.64
N GLY A 275 -1.62 20.95 0.60
CA GLY A 275 -2.17 20.80 -0.73
C GLY A 275 -1.48 21.64 -1.76
N GLU A 276 -1.98 21.54 -2.98
CA GLU A 276 -1.42 22.11 -4.18
C GLU A 276 -2.54 22.75 -5.00
N TYR A 277 -2.26 23.89 -5.63
CA TYR A 277 -3.20 24.57 -6.52
C TYR A 277 -2.48 25.18 -7.72
N LEU A 278 -3.26 25.46 -8.76
CA LEU A 278 -2.82 26.20 -9.94
C LEU A 278 -3.86 27.27 -10.28
N LEU A 279 -3.38 28.50 -10.50
CA LEU A 279 -4.19 29.56 -11.11
C LEU A 279 -4.24 29.37 -12.63
N ASN A 280 -5.38 29.79 -13.18
CA ASN A 280 -5.70 29.73 -14.59
C ASN A 280 -5.47 28.33 -15.20
N ALA A 281 -6.05 27.30 -14.56
CA ALA A 281 -5.82 25.89 -14.87
C ALA A 281 -7.07 25.04 -14.61
N GLN A 282 -7.12 23.82 -15.18
CA GLN A 282 -8.13 22.81 -14.87
C GLN A 282 -7.53 21.69 -14.01
N GLY A 283 -8.40 20.91 -13.35
CA GLY A 283 -7.96 19.87 -12.39
C GLY A 283 -6.98 18.87 -12.99
N GLU A 284 -7.12 18.57 -14.28
CA GLU A 284 -6.20 17.72 -15.04
C GLU A 284 -4.76 18.26 -15.03
N ASP A 285 -4.57 19.57 -15.14
CA ASP A 285 -3.23 20.18 -15.17
C ASP A 285 -2.50 20.02 -13.82
N VAL A 286 -3.26 19.92 -12.71
CA VAL A 286 -2.73 19.64 -11.36
C VAL A 286 -2.34 18.16 -11.25
N VAL A 287 -3.18 17.25 -11.74
CA VAL A 287 -2.97 15.79 -11.61
C VAL A 287 -1.89 15.28 -12.56
N ALA A 288 -1.86 15.77 -13.81
CA ALA A 288 -0.88 15.40 -14.82
C ALA A 288 0.52 15.96 -14.51
N GLY A 289 0.63 17.01 -13.68
CA GLY A 289 1.91 17.61 -13.32
C GLY A 289 2.66 18.23 -14.51
N THR A 290 1.94 18.63 -15.56
CA THR A 290 2.48 19.35 -16.73
C THR A 290 3.00 20.73 -16.32
N ARG A 291 2.36 21.35 -15.33
CA ARG A 291 2.79 22.58 -14.65
C ARG A 291 3.12 22.26 -13.21
N THR A 292 4.21 22.83 -12.69
CA THR A 292 4.54 22.73 -11.27
C THR A 292 3.48 23.47 -10.45
N PRO A 293 2.74 22.79 -9.56
CA PRO A 293 1.72 23.42 -8.74
C PRO A 293 2.32 24.22 -7.59
N ASN A 294 1.55 25.22 -7.12
CA ASN A 294 1.91 26.05 -5.98
C ASN A 294 1.37 25.41 -4.68
N PRO A 295 2.10 25.50 -3.56
CA PRO A 295 1.59 25.07 -2.25
C PRO A 295 0.37 25.89 -1.83
N ILE A 296 -0.66 25.25 -1.25
CA ILE A 296 -1.91 25.90 -0.83
C ILE A 296 -1.71 27.10 0.11
N SER A 297 -0.60 27.16 0.84
CA SER A 297 -0.26 28.30 1.69
C SER A 297 -0.08 29.61 0.92
N GLN A 298 0.36 29.55 -0.35
CA GLN A 298 0.53 30.74 -1.19
C GLN A 298 -0.82 31.36 -1.60
N LEU A 299 -1.91 30.59 -1.57
CA LEU A 299 -3.26 31.09 -1.88
C LEU A 299 -3.68 32.19 -0.89
N GLN A 300 -3.13 32.19 0.33
CA GLN A 300 -3.35 33.24 1.32
C GLN A 300 -2.84 34.62 0.85
N GLU A 301 -1.75 34.64 0.08
CA GLU A 301 -1.16 35.88 -0.45
C GLU A 301 -1.85 36.32 -1.76
N GLU A 302 -2.17 35.37 -2.64
CA GLU A 302 -2.74 35.66 -3.96
C GLU A 302 -4.25 35.96 -3.93
N LEU A 303 -5.03 35.17 -3.18
CA LEU A 303 -6.50 35.28 -3.09
C LEU A 303 -6.98 35.10 -1.62
N PRO A 304 -6.69 36.07 -0.73
CA PRO A 304 -6.92 35.94 0.71
C PRO A 304 -8.39 35.66 1.09
N ALA A 305 -9.34 36.27 0.39
CA ALA A 305 -10.77 36.05 0.66
C ALA A 305 -11.20 34.60 0.34
N VAL A 306 -10.63 34.00 -0.71
CA VAL A 306 -10.90 32.61 -1.09
C VAL A 306 -10.21 31.66 -0.12
N TYR A 307 -8.99 31.97 0.32
CA TYR A 307 -8.28 31.19 1.32
C TYR A 307 -9.05 31.09 2.64
N GLU A 308 -9.61 32.20 3.14
CA GLU A 308 -10.44 32.18 4.35
C GLU A 308 -11.73 31.38 4.16
N GLN A 309 -12.39 31.48 3.01
CA GLN A 309 -13.54 30.62 2.68
C GLN A 309 -13.15 29.14 2.69
N PHE A 310 -12.02 28.81 2.08
CA PHE A 310 -11.51 27.45 2.01
C PHE A 310 -11.18 26.88 3.40
N ARG A 311 -10.51 27.66 4.25
CA ARG A 311 -10.18 27.28 5.62
C ARG A 311 -11.44 26.96 6.43
N ASN A 312 -12.46 27.82 6.36
CA ASN A 312 -13.73 27.61 7.06
C ASN A 312 -14.47 26.35 6.59
N ILE A 313 -14.46 26.07 5.28
CA ILE A 313 -15.07 24.86 4.71
C ILE A 313 -14.34 23.60 5.16
N VAL A 314 -13.00 23.64 5.17
CA VAL A 314 -12.16 22.52 5.61
C VAL A 314 -12.39 22.19 7.09
N GLU A 315 -12.51 23.21 7.95
CA GLU A 315 -12.85 23.00 9.37
C GLU A 315 -14.27 22.39 9.54
N LEU A 316 -15.24 22.84 8.74
CA LEU A 316 -16.59 22.27 8.75
C LEU A 316 -16.59 20.80 8.30
N LEU A 317 -15.83 20.48 7.26
CA LEU A 317 -15.67 19.14 6.72
C LEU A 317 -15.05 18.19 7.76
N GLU A 318 -13.97 18.59 8.45
CA GLU A 318 -13.39 17.78 9.53
C GLU A 318 -14.41 17.51 10.66
N ARG A 319 -15.20 18.52 11.04
CA ARG A 319 -16.22 18.36 12.10
C ARG A 319 -17.38 17.47 11.69
N HIS A 320 -17.83 17.58 10.44
CA HIS A 320 -18.94 16.80 9.90
C HIS A 320 -18.55 15.32 9.76
N TYR A 321 -17.41 15.04 9.11
CA TYR A 321 -16.94 13.68 8.88
C TYR A 321 -16.18 13.07 10.05
N LYS A 322 -15.78 13.90 11.02
CA LYS A 322 -14.94 13.53 12.16
C LYS A 322 -13.66 12.81 11.73
N ASP A 323 -13.07 13.25 10.62
CA ASP A 323 -11.88 12.67 10.03
C ASP A 323 -11.18 13.65 9.09
N MET A 324 -9.91 13.40 8.81
CA MET A 324 -9.12 14.15 7.84
C MET A 324 -9.69 13.93 6.44
N GLN A 325 -9.94 15.02 5.73
CA GLN A 325 -10.52 14.99 4.38
C GLN A 325 -9.47 15.31 3.31
N ASP A 326 -9.59 14.63 2.18
CA ASP A 326 -9.00 14.96 0.89
C ASP A 326 -10.07 15.65 0.05
N VAL A 327 -9.82 16.90 -0.32
CA VAL A 327 -10.79 17.79 -0.96
C VAL A 327 -10.27 18.30 -2.30
N GLU A 328 -11.15 18.29 -3.29
CA GLU A 328 -10.90 18.88 -4.60
C GLU A 328 -11.77 20.13 -4.76
N PHE A 329 -11.18 21.22 -5.23
CA PHE A 329 -11.87 22.50 -5.36
C PHE A 329 -11.51 23.25 -6.64
N THR A 330 -12.42 24.13 -7.05
CA THR A 330 -12.23 25.07 -8.15
C THR A 330 -12.68 26.45 -7.72
N ILE A 331 -11.92 27.45 -8.15
CA ILE A 331 -12.19 28.87 -7.96
C ILE A 331 -12.58 29.40 -9.34
N GLU A 332 -13.79 29.93 -9.47
CA GLU A 332 -14.25 30.60 -10.69
C GLU A 332 -14.58 32.04 -10.35
N ARG A 333 -13.81 32.98 -10.91
CA ARG A 333 -13.99 34.43 -10.70
C ARG A 333 -14.10 34.81 -9.22
N GLY A 334 -13.16 34.32 -8.40
CA GLY A 334 -13.13 34.54 -6.95
C GLY A 334 -14.19 33.80 -6.13
N LYS A 335 -15.00 32.91 -6.72
CA LYS A 335 -15.95 32.06 -5.99
C LYS A 335 -15.43 30.65 -5.86
N LEU A 336 -15.41 30.13 -4.64
CA LEU A 336 -14.96 28.79 -4.33
C LEU A 336 -16.09 27.76 -4.51
N PHE A 337 -15.77 26.65 -5.17
CA PHE A 337 -16.64 25.50 -5.36
C PHE A 337 -15.95 24.21 -4.92
N MET A 338 -16.66 23.38 -4.18
CA MET A 338 -16.19 22.06 -3.74
C MET A 338 -16.64 21.00 -4.74
N LEU A 339 -15.69 20.30 -5.34
CA LEU A 339 -15.94 19.30 -6.39
C LEU A 339 -15.98 17.88 -5.84
N GLN A 340 -15.21 17.59 -4.79
CA GLN A 340 -15.15 16.27 -4.20
C GLN A 340 -14.62 16.37 -2.77
N THR A 341 -15.11 15.49 -1.91
CA THR A 341 -14.49 15.19 -0.62
C THR A 341 -14.45 13.68 -0.43
N ARG A 342 -13.40 13.19 0.25
CA ARG A 342 -13.32 11.82 0.72
C ARG A 342 -12.42 11.76 1.94
N THR A 343 -12.53 10.68 2.70
CA THR A 343 -11.55 10.37 3.75
C THR A 343 -10.14 10.32 3.15
N GLY A 344 -9.24 11.15 3.65
CA GLY A 344 -7.90 11.27 3.09
C GLY A 344 -7.04 10.03 3.34
N LYS A 345 -6.44 9.52 2.26
CA LYS A 345 -5.42 8.46 2.36
C LYS A 345 -4.16 9.03 2.99
N ARG A 346 -3.64 8.31 3.99
CA ARG A 346 -2.55 8.78 4.85
C ARG A 346 -1.64 7.64 5.29
N THR A 347 -0.43 8.00 5.68
CA THR A 347 0.61 7.06 6.17
C THR A 347 0.26 6.51 7.55
N GLY A 348 0.92 5.44 7.98
CA GLY A 348 0.81 4.93 9.34
C GLY A 348 1.06 5.99 10.42
N ALA A 349 2.16 6.74 10.29
CA ALA A 349 2.50 7.83 11.20
C ALA A 349 1.43 8.91 11.25
N ALA A 350 0.95 9.36 10.08
CA ALA A 350 -0.10 10.34 10.01
C ALA A 350 -1.43 9.83 10.59
N ALA A 351 -1.76 8.55 10.38
CA ALA A 351 -2.99 7.96 10.92
C ALA A 351 -2.99 7.97 12.45
N VAL A 352 -1.88 7.59 13.07
CA VAL A 352 -1.72 7.61 14.53
C VAL A 352 -1.84 9.04 15.07
N LEU A 353 -1.03 9.97 14.55
CA LEU A 353 -1.05 11.35 15.05
C LEU A 353 -2.42 12.01 14.88
N ILE A 354 -3.05 11.86 13.71
CA ILE A 354 -4.37 12.43 13.46
C ILE A 354 -5.43 11.84 14.41
N ALA A 355 -5.38 10.53 14.67
CA ALA A 355 -6.32 9.88 15.58
C ALA A 355 -6.14 10.38 17.02
N VAL A 356 -4.90 10.55 17.48
CA VAL A 356 -4.58 11.09 18.81
C VAL A 356 -5.01 12.55 18.94
N ASP A 357 -4.61 13.39 17.99
CA ASP A 357 -4.99 14.81 17.95
C ASP A 357 -6.50 15.00 17.98
N MET A 358 -7.25 14.22 17.19
CA MET A 358 -8.71 14.33 17.14
C MET A 358 -9.40 13.93 18.46
N VAL A 359 -8.79 13.06 19.27
CA VAL A 359 -9.26 12.76 20.64
C VAL A 359 -8.96 13.92 21.57
N HIS A 360 -7.74 14.47 21.53
CA HIS A 360 -7.37 15.63 22.34
C HIS A 360 -8.22 16.87 22.01
N GLU A 361 -8.61 17.03 20.75
CA GLU A 361 -9.53 18.07 20.28
C GLU A 361 -11.00 17.82 20.68
N GLY A 362 -11.34 16.63 21.20
CA GLY A 362 -12.71 16.24 21.53
C GLY A 362 -13.60 15.96 20.32
N LEU A 363 -13.02 15.73 19.14
CA LEU A 363 -13.75 15.46 17.90
C LEU A 363 -14.27 14.02 17.84
N ILE A 364 -13.46 13.09 18.36
CA ILE A 364 -13.75 11.65 18.44
C ILE A 364 -13.42 11.11 19.83
N ASP A 365 -13.96 9.92 20.16
CA ASP A 365 -13.61 9.18 21.37
C ASP A 365 -12.43 8.22 21.12
N LYS A 366 -11.81 7.74 22.21
CA LYS A 366 -10.69 6.77 22.15
C LYS A 366 -11.06 5.51 21.35
N ALA A 367 -12.30 5.03 21.47
CA ALA A 367 -12.76 3.84 20.78
C ALA A 367 -12.81 4.03 19.25
N THR A 368 -13.23 5.21 18.79
CA THR A 368 -13.20 5.56 17.37
C THR A 368 -11.77 5.73 16.88
N ALA A 369 -10.88 6.35 17.66
CA ALA A 369 -9.46 6.51 17.30
C ALA A 369 -8.77 5.16 17.03
N VAL A 370 -8.95 4.18 17.93
CA VAL A 370 -8.39 2.84 17.77
C VAL A 370 -8.93 2.13 16.52
N ARG A 371 -10.21 2.32 16.17
CA ARG A 371 -10.81 1.72 14.96
C ARG A 371 -10.40 2.40 13.66
N ARG A 372 -9.89 3.64 13.73
CA ARG A 372 -9.52 4.44 12.54
C ARG A 372 -8.14 4.09 12.00
N VAL A 373 -7.25 3.59 12.85
CA VAL A 373 -5.91 3.15 12.44
C VAL A 373 -5.97 1.66 12.11
N THR A 374 -5.66 1.29 10.87
CA THR A 374 -5.69 -0.12 10.47
C THR A 374 -4.41 -0.86 10.88
N PRO A 375 -4.45 -2.20 11.04
CA PRO A 375 -3.25 -2.98 11.36
C PRO A 375 -2.12 -2.81 10.32
N GLU A 376 -2.48 -2.70 9.04
CA GLU A 376 -1.52 -2.49 7.94
C GLU A 376 -0.83 -1.13 8.04
N GLN A 377 -1.53 -0.11 8.55
CA GLN A 377 -0.94 1.20 8.81
C GLN A 377 0.02 1.17 10.00
N LEU A 378 -0.24 0.34 11.03
CA LEU A 378 0.70 0.15 12.14
C LEU A 378 1.96 -0.59 11.69
N ASP A 379 1.84 -1.57 10.79
CA ASP A 379 2.99 -2.30 10.25
C ASP A 379 3.97 -1.37 9.52
N GLN A 380 3.47 -0.33 8.84
CA GLN A 380 4.32 0.70 8.21
C GLN A 380 5.24 1.42 9.19
N LEU A 381 4.80 1.62 10.44
CA LEU A 381 5.61 2.25 11.49
C LEU A 381 6.73 1.34 12.00
N LEU A 382 6.66 0.03 11.71
CA LEU A 382 7.66 -0.96 12.09
C LEU A 382 8.67 -1.20 10.96
N HIS A 383 8.43 -0.67 9.75
CA HIS A 383 9.38 -0.79 8.65
C HIS A 383 10.67 -0.04 8.97
N PRO A 384 11.85 -0.62 8.67
CA PRO A 384 13.13 0.05 8.83
C PRO A 384 13.13 1.43 8.15
N THR A 385 13.95 2.37 8.58
CA THR A 385 14.22 3.65 7.89
C THR A 385 15.67 3.68 7.40
N VAL A 386 16.01 4.47 6.38
CA VAL A 386 17.42 4.62 5.97
C VAL A 386 18.23 5.16 7.14
N ASP A 387 19.41 4.59 7.39
CA ASP A 387 20.32 5.09 8.43
C ASP A 387 20.76 6.52 8.08
N PRO A 388 20.43 7.54 8.89
CA PRO A 388 20.83 8.91 8.62
C PRO A 388 22.34 9.14 8.66
N ASN A 389 23.11 8.20 9.25
CA ASN A 389 24.57 8.25 9.31
C ASN A 389 25.26 7.43 8.22
N ALA A 390 24.51 6.77 7.32
CA ALA A 390 25.10 6.03 6.22
C ALA A 390 25.77 6.98 5.21
N ASP A 391 27.03 6.71 4.87
CA ASP A 391 27.74 7.39 3.79
C ASP A 391 27.21 6.88 2.43
N ALA A 392 26.09 7.46 2.01
CA ALA A 392 25.36 7.05 0.82
C ALA A 392 25.23 8.21 -0.17
N LYS A 393 25.59 7.94 -1.43
CA LYS A 393 25.51 8.94 -2.51
C LYS A 393 24.06 9.13 -2.94
N VAL A 394 23.48 10.27 -2.59
CA VAL A 394 22.18 10.71 -3.10
C VAL A 394 22.33 11.04 -4.58
N VAL A 395 21.60 10.31 -5.44
CA VAL A 395 21.58 10.55 -6.89
C VAL A 395 20.48 11.50 -7.30
N ALA A 396 19.33 11.48 -6.63
CA ALA A 396 18.23 12.40 -6.92
C ALA A 396 17.46 12.76 -5.64
N LYS A 397 16.77 13.90 -5.67
CA LYS A 397 15.80 14.30 -4.66
C LYS A 397 14.52 14.77 -5.34
N GLY A 398 13.40 14.18 -4.95
CA GLY A 398 12.06 14.58 -5.35
C GLY A 398 11.18 14.86 -4.14
N LEU A 399 9.87 14.84 -4.37
CA LEU A 399 8.83 14.97 -3.36
C LEU A 399 8.62 13.63 -2.63
N PRO A 400 8.56 13.62 -1.28
CA PRO A 400 8.36 12.41 -0.47
C PRO A 400 6.90 11.94 -0.52
N ALA A 401 6.53 11.30 -1.63
CA ALA A 401 5.14 10.97 -1.96
C ALA A 401 4.52 9.89 -1.06
N SER A 402 5.29 8.84 -0.76
CA SER A 402 4.89 7.73 0.10
C SER A 402 6.09 7.20 0.89
N PRO A 403 6.01 7.08 2.22
CA PRO A 403 7.16 6.82 3.09
C PRO A 403 7.71 5.40 2.97
N GLY A 404 8.88 5.21 3.60
CA GLY A 404 9.56 3.92 3.73
C GLY A 404 10.79 3.78 2.83
N PRO A 405 11.84 3.07 3.26
CA PRO A 405 12.97 2.71 2.41
C PRO A 405 12.64 1.44 1.61
N ALA A 406 12.93 1.49 0.33
CA ALA A 406 12.83 0.34 -0.54
C ALA A 406 14.10 0.23 -1.38
N GLN A 407 14.52 -1.00 -1.66
CA GLN A 407 15.74 -1.28 -2.41
C GLN A 407 15.43 -2.31 -3.48
N GLY A 408 15.95 -2.09 -4.68
CA GLY A 408 15.76 -3.01 -5.79
C GLY A 408 16.56 -2.60 -7.02
N LYS A 409 16.53 -3.49 -8.01
CA LYS A 409 17.08 -3.28 -9.34
C LYS A 409 16.19 -2.32 -10.14
N VAL A 410 16.79 -1.36 -10.84
CA VAL A 410 16.06 -0.39 -11.66
C VAL A 410 15.40 -1.08 -12.86
N VAL A 411 14.11 -0.81 -13.05
CA VAL A 411 13.32 -1.21 -14.23
C VAL A 411 12.53 -0.01 -14.76
N PHE A 412 12.33 0.06 -16.07
CA PHE A 412 11.68 1.20 -16.74
C PHE A 412 10.33 0.85 -17.36
N ASP A 413 9.98 -0.44 -17.35
CA ASP A 413 8.79 -1.02 -17.95
C ASP A 413 7.95 -1.74 -16.89
N PRO A 414 6.63 -1.52 -16.82
CA PRO A 414 5.77 -2.09 -15.79
C PRO A 414 5.48 -3.60 -15.98
N ASP A 415 5.41 -4.09 -17.22
CA ASP A 415 5.19 -5.52 -17.49
C ASP A 415 6.43 -6.32 -17.04
N GLU A 416 7.61 -5.79 -17.37
CA GLU A 416 8.88 -6.37 -16.94
C GLU A 416 9.07 -6.34 -15.42
N ALA A 417 8.59 -5.28 -14.75
CA ALA A 417 8.61 -5.20 -13.28
C ALA A 417 7.81 -6.35 -12.65
N GLU A 418 6.69 -6.74 -13.26
CA GLU A 418 5.87 -7.86 -12.82
C GLU A 418 6.54 -9.21 -13.06
N GLU A 419 7.12 -9.42 -14.25
CA GLU A 419 7.84 -10.65 -14.57
C GLU A 419 9.01 -10.91 -13.61
N LEU A 420 9.88 -9.93 -13.40
CA LEU A 420 11.02 -10.04 -12.49
C LEU A 420 10.58 -10.26 -11.04
N ALA A 421 9.49 -9.62 -10.60
CA ALA A 421 8.96 -9.84 -9.26
C ALA A 421 8.40 -11.26 -9.09
N ARG A 422 7.79 -11.86 -10.11
CA ARG A 422 7.36 -13.28 -10.08
C ARG A 422 8.53 -14.25 -9.99
N GLU A 423 9.69 -13.87 -10.53
CA GLU A 423 10.95 -14.62 -10.40
C GLU A 423 11.63 -14.43 -9.02
N GLY A 424 11.07 -13.59 -8.15
CA GLY A 424 11.57 -13.33 -6.79
C GLY A 424 12.59 -12.19 -6.71
N GLU A 425 12.81 -11.44 -7.79
CA GLU A 425 13.71 -10.29 -7.81
C GLU A 425 13.05 -9.05 -7.19
N LYS A 426 13.86 -8.24 -6.49
CA LYS A 426 13.42 -6.95 -5.95
C LYS A 426 13.67 -5.86 -6.98
N VAL A 427 12.62 -5.18 -7.43
CA VAL A 427 12.71 -4.15 -8.48
C VAL A 427 12.23 -2.77 -8.01
N VAL A 428 12.74 -1.71 -8.63
CA VAL A 428 12.30 -0.32 -8.45
C VAL A 428 11.89 0.23 -9.81
N LEU A 429 10.63 0.62 -9.92
CA LEU A 429 10.05 1.13 -11.16
C LEU A 429 10.36 2.63 -11.32
N VAL A 430 11.10 2.98 -12.36
CA VAL A 430 11.50 4.36 -12.69
C VAL A 430 10.81 4.81 -13.97
N ARG A 431 9.99 5.86 -13.88
CA ARG A 431 9.16 6.35 -14.99
C ARG A 431 9.24 7.87 -15.10
N GLN A 432 8.92 8.42 -16.28
CA GLN A 432 8.80 9.86 -16.44
C GLN A 432 7.58 10.38 -15.66
N GLU A 433 6.46 9.70 -15.85
CA GLU A 433 5.21 9.80 -15.10
C GLU A 433 4.54 8.42 -15.12
N THR A 434 3.67 8.13 -14.14
CA THR A 434 2.89 6.88 -14.15
C THR A 434 1.49 7.12 -14.66
N SER A 435 0.94 6.17 -15.42
CA SER A 435 -0.47 6.15 -15.79
C SER A 435 -1.21 5.00 -15.08
N PRO A 436 -2.55 4.93 -15.16
CA PRO A 436 -3.31 3.78 -14.69
C PRO A 436 -2.91 2.43 -15.35
N ASP A 437 -2.27 2.44 -16.53
CA ASP A 437 -1.75 1.22 -17.15
C ASP A 437 -0.60 0.59 -16.37
N ASP A 438 0.19 1.42 -15.68
CA ASP A 438 1.39 0.98 -14.96
C ASP A 438 1.05 0.24 -13.65
N PHE A 439 -0.23 0.09 -13.30
CA PHE A 439 -0.69 -0.40 -11.99
C PHE A 439 -0.10 -1.77 -11.60
N HIS A 440 -0.05 -2.73 -12.53
CA HIS A 440 0.48 -4.07 -12.28
C HIS A 440 1.97 -4.02 -11.91
N GLY A 441 2.77 -3.24 -12.65
CA GLY A 441 4.18 -3.01 -12.35
C GLY A 441 4.41 -2.27 -11.03
N MET A 442 3.54 -1.31 -10.69
CA MET A 442 3.57 -0.60 -9.40
C MET A 442 3.30 -1.53 -8.22
N VAL A 443 2.43 -2.55 -8.39
CA VAL A 443 2.16 -3.59 -7.39
C VAL A 443 3.37 -4.49 -7.19
N ALA A 444 4.03 -4.87 -8.28
CA ALA A 444 5.21 -5.72 -8.26
C ALA A 444 6.44 -5.03 -7.65
N ALA A 445 6.68 -3.76 -7.97
CA ALA A 445 7.88 -3.03 -7.56
C ALA A 445 7.96 -2.77 -6.05
N GLN A 446 9.17 -2.74 -5.49
CA GLN A 446 9.43 -2.37 -4.10
C GLN A 446 9.28 -0.85 -3.87
N ALA A 447 9.64 -0.05 -4.88
CA ALA A 447 9.52 1.40 -4.87
C ALA A 447 9.16 1.94 -6.26
N ILE A 448 8.62 3.16 -6.28
CA ILE A 448 8.29 3.90 -7.50
C ILE A 448 9.01 5.25 -7.50
N VAL A 449 9.72 5.58 -8.58
CA VAL A 449 10.38 6.87 -8.75
C VAL A 449 9.88 7.52 -10.04
N THR A 450 9.42 8.77 -9.95
CA THR A 450 8.98 9.54 -11.13
C THR A 450 9.75 10.84 -11.31
N ALA A 451 10.07 11.18 -12.56
CA ALA A 451 10.76 12.42 -12.90
C ALA A 451 9.83 13.66 -12.81
N ARG A 452 8.55 13.48 -13.16
CA ARG A 452 7.48 14.50 -13.07
C ARG A 452 6.41 14.07 -12.06
N GLY A 453 5.47 14.97 -11.79
CA GLY A 453 4.33 14.73 -10.90
C GLY A 453 4.48 15.31 -9.48
N GLY A 454 3.37 15.81 -8.94
CA GLY A 454 3.26 16.36 -7.59
C GLY A 454 2.92 15.31 -6.51
N MET A 455 2.67 15.77 -5.30
CA MET A 455 2.28 14.92 -4.15
C MET A 455 0.87 14.30 -4.31
N THR A 456 0.11 14.78 -5.27
CA THR A 456 -1.24 14.33 -5.65
C THR A 456 -1.24 13.58 -6.99
N SER A 457 -0.07 13.36 -7.59
CA SER A 457 0.05 12.60 -8.84
C SER A 457 -0.42 11.15 -8.69
N HIS A 458 -0.73 10.51 -9.82
CA HIS A 458 -1.17 9.11 -9.84
C HIS A 458 -0.21 8.18 -9.08
N ALA A 459 1.10 8.33 -9.30
CA ALA A 459 2.14 7.58 -8.60
C ALA A 459 2.02 7.72 -7.06
N ALA A 460 1.92 8.97 -6.59
CA ALA A 460 1.88 9.28 -5.16
C ALA A 460 0.65 8.69 -4.46
N VAL A 461 -0.53 8.85 -5.07
CA VAL A 461 -1.81 8.40 -4.47
C VAL A 461 -1.89 6.87 -4.42
N VAL A 462 -1.45 6.19 -5.47
CA VAL A 462 -1.47 4.72 -5.55
C VAL A 462 -0.43 4.12 -4.61
N ALA A 463 0.81 4.61 -4.64
CA ALA A 463 1.88 4.10 -3.78
C ALA A 463 1.54 4.23 -2.28
N ARG A 464 0.98 5.38 -1.87
CA ARG A 464 0.54 5.61 -0.48
C ARG A 464 -0.57 4.65 -0.07
N GLY A 465 -1.52 4.39 -0.96
CA GLY A 465 -2.60 3.42 -0.70
C GLY A 465 -2.09 1.99 -0.53
N MET A 466 -0.94 1.66 -1.12
CA MET A 466 -0.33 0.32 -1.07
C MET A 466 0.79 0.21 -0.04
N GLY A 467 1.15 1.30 0.65
CA GLY A 467 2.30 1.32 1.57
C GLY A 467 3.65 1.12 0.88
N LYS A 468 3.76 1.41 -0.42
CA LYS A 468 5.01 1.30 -1.18
C LYS A 468 5.78 2.61 -1.12
N SER A 469 7.10 2.53 -1.02
CA SER A 469 7.96 3.70 -1.06
C SER A 469 7.86 4.43 -2.40
N CYS A 470 7.65 5.75 -2.38
CA CYS A 470 7.53 6.53 -3.60
C CYS A 470 8.15 7.92 -3.50
N VAL A 471 8.90 8.28 -4.54
CA VAL A 471 9.46 9.61 -4.76
C VAL A 471 8.94 10.15 -6.08
N CYS A 472 8.24 11.28 -6.05
CA CYS A 472 7.65 11.92 -7.23
C CYS A 472 8.36 13.21 -7.60
N GLY A 473 8.26 13.63 -8.86
CA GLY A 473 8.76 14.95 -9.29
C GLY A 473 10.26 15.14 -9.09
N ALA A 474 11.06 14.08 -9.20
CA ALA A 474 12.52 14.17 -9.18
C ALA A 474 13.03 14.69 -10.54
N SER A 475 12.82 15.98 -10.80
CA SER A 475 13.04 16.65 -12.09
C SER A 475 14.49 16.59 -12.62
N VAL A 476 15.45 16.26 -11.76
CA VAL A 476 16.85 16.02 -12.12
C VAL A 476 17.06 14.70 -12.88
N LEU A 477 16.06 13.80 -12.88
CA LEU A 477 16.09 12.54 -13.64
C LEU A 477 15.79 12.79 -15.11
N ASN A 478 16.76 12.47 -15.97
CA ASN A 478 16.54 12.37 -17.40
C ASN A 478 16.49 10.88 -17.80
N ILE A 479 15.31 10.39 -18.16
CA ILE A 479 15.07 8.97 -18.43
C ILE A 479 15.11 8.73 -19.95
N ASP A 480 15.94 7.78 -20.37
CA ASP A 480 16.04 7.33 -21.75
C ASP A 480 15.51 5.89 -21.86
N TYR A 481 14.27 5.77 -22.33
CA TYR A 481 13.61 4.47 -22.53
C TYR A 481 14.27 3.63 -23.63
N SER A 482 14.93 4.25 -24.61
CA SER A 482 15.56 3.53 -25.73
C SER A 482 16.83 2.80 -25.28
N GLN A 483 17.58 3.41 -24.37
CA GLN A 483 18.80 2.86 -23.78
C GLN A 483 18.52 2.13 -22.45
N GLN A 484 17.28 2.15 -21.97
CA GLN A 484 16.86 1.63 -20.65
C GLN A 484 17.80 2.10 -19.52
N GLN A 485 17.98 3.42 -19.41
CA GLN A 485 18.82 4.05 -18.40
C GLN A 485 18.26 5.42 -17.99
N PHE A 486 18.64 5.91 -16.81
CA PHE A 486 18.44 7.31 -16.45
C PHE A 486 19.77 8.00 -16.15
N ASN A 487 19.82 9.30 -16.39
CA ASN A 487 20.96 10.15 -16.10
C ASN A 487 20.59 11.19 -15.03
N VAL A 488 21.45 11.36 -14.02
CA VAL A 488 21.40 12.49 -13.10
C VAL A 488 22.77 13.12 -12.95
N ASN A 489 22.91 14.38 -13.35
CA ASN A 489 24.14 15.17 -13.18
C ASN A 489 25.41 14.44 -13.69
N GLY A 490 25.31 13.69 -14.79
CA GLY A 490 26.41 12.95 -15.38
C GLY A 490 26.60 11.52 -14.85
N ILE A 491 25.79 11.09 -13.87
CA ILE A 491 25.74 9.70 -13.40
C ILE A 491 24.71 8.95 -14.24
N VAL A 492 25.15 7.94 -14.97
CA VAL A 492 24.29 7.05 -15.74
C VAL A 492 23.98 5.82 -14.90
N VAL A 493 22.70 5.55 -14.69
CA VAL A 493 22.20 4.37 -13.98
C VAL A 493 21.44 3.49 -14.98
N PRO A 494 22.02 2.36 -15.40
CA PRO A 494 21.36 1.44 -16.32
C PRO A 494 20.30 0.59 -15.61
N LYS A 495 19.44 -0.03 -16.40
CA LYS A 495 18.55 -1.10 -15.95
C LYS A 495 19.34 -2.20 -15.23
N GLY A 496 18.74 -2.76 -14.18
CA GLY A 496 19.34 -3.83 -13.37
C GLY A 496 20.26 -3.35 -12.26
N GLU A 497 20.66 -2.06 -12.27
CA GLU A 497 21.48 -1.47 -11.21
C GLU A 497 20.68 -1.33 -9.90
N TRP A 498 21.34 -1.49 -8.76
CA TRP A 498 20.67 -1.35 -7.46
C TRP A 498 20.54 0.12 -7.07
N ILE A 499 19.34 0.49 -6.62
CA ILE A 499 19.09 1.78 -5.97
C ILE A 499 18.31 1.60 -4.67
N THR A 500 18.47 2.56 -3.77
CA THR A 500 17.66 2.68 -2.55
C THR A 500 16.81 3.93 -2.65
N VAL A 501 15.51 3.80 -2.44
CA VAL A 501 14.54 4.89 -2.47
C VAL A 501 14.05 5.12 -1.05
N ASP A 502 14.26 6.32 -0.53
CA ASP A 502 13.65 6.78 0.71
C ASP A 502 12.50 7.74 0.41
N GLY A 503 11.31 7.15 0.34
CA GLY A 503 10.09 7.89 0.10
C GLY A 503 9.67 8.81 1.25
N SER A 504 10.33 8.73 2.42
CA SER A 504 10.08 9.60 3.58
C SER A 504 10.80 10.93 3.44
N THR A 505 12.05 10.92 2.93
CA THR A 505 12.85 12.13 2.71
C THR A 505 12.84 12.61 1.26
N GLY A 506 12.28 11.82 0.35
CA GLY A 506 12.26 12.11 -1.09
C GLY A 506 13.60 11.83 -1.76
N ARG A 507 14.51 11.10 -1.12
CA ARG A 507 15.89 10.88 -1.61
C ARG A 507 16.00 9.54 -2.32
N VAL A 508 16.74 9.53 -3.42
CA VAL A 508 17.13 8.32 -4.15
C VAL A 508 18.64 8.18 -4.03
N PHE A 509 19.12 7.02 -3.60
CA PHE A 509 20.52 6.70 -3.37
C PHE A 509 21.00 5.64 -4.37
N LEU A 510 22.26 5.75 -4.79
CA LEU A 510 22.91 4.71 -5.57
C LEU A 510 23.28 3.51 -4.67
N GLY A 511 22.99 2.30 -5.12
CA GLY A 511 23.31 1.06 -4.41
C GLY A 511 22.36 0.74 -3.26
N LYS A 512 22.79 -0.21 -2.43
CA LYS A 512 22.07 -0.68 -1.23
C LYS A 512 22.54 0.12 -0.01
N VAL A 513 21.63 0.83 0.64
CA VAL A 513 21.94 1.63 1.84
C VAL A 513 21.46 0.88 3.10
N PRO A 514 22.25 0.87 4.20
CA PRO A 514 21.81 0.30 5.47
C PRO A 514 20.53 0.96 6.00
N THR A 515 19.69 0.17 6.68
CA THR A 515 18.48 0.64 7.34
C THR A 515 18.55 0.38 8.84
N ILE A 516 17.96 1.27 9.63
CA ILE A 516 17.81 1.16 11.08
C ILE A 516 16.35 0.89 11.44
N GLN A 517 16.09 0.25 12.58
CA GLN A 517 14.72 0.15 13.06
C GLN A 517 14.20 1.52 13.53
N PRO A 518 12.96 1.87 13.21
CA PRO A 518 12.37 3.13 13.62
C PRO A 518 12.20 3.17 15.13
N THR A 519 12.30 4.37 15.70
CA THR A 519 11.88 4.62 17.09
C THR A 519 10.40 4.96 17.08
N LEU A 520 9.62 4.27 17.91
CA LEU A 520 8.20 4.56 18.08
C LEU A 520 8.04 5.87 18.86
N GLY A 521 7.24 6.79 18.31
CA GLY A 521 6.89 8.05 18.95
C GLY A 521 5.92 7.89 20.12
N ASP A 522 5.73 8.96 20.90
CA ASP A 522 4.84 8.95 22.07
C ASP A 522 3.36 8.77 21.68
N ASP A 523 2.94 9.31 20.53
CA ASP A 523 1.57 9.17 20.01
C ASP A 523 1.20 7.70 19.74
N PHE A 524 2.18 6.90 19.27
CA PHE A 524 1.97 5.47 19.08
C PHE A 524 1.72 4.76 20.40
N ARG A 525 2.52 5.06 21.43
CA ARG A 525 2.35 4.47 22.76
C ARG A 525 1.01 4.87 23.37
N GLU A 526 0.58 6.12 23.18
CA GLU A 526 -0.71 6.60 23.65
C GLU A 526 -1.86 5.84 22.97
N LEU A 527 -1.84 5.69 21.64
CA LEU A 527 -2.84 4.93 20.90
C LEU A 527 -2.90 3.45 21.34
N ILE A 528 -1.73 2.80 21.51
CA ILE A 528 -1.66 1.41 21.99
C ILE A 528 -2.19 1.30 23.41
N SER A 529 -1.93 2.27 24.29
CA SER A 529 -2.49 2.28 25.64
C SER A 529 -4.02 2.30 25.63
N TRP A 530 -4.64 3.02 24.70
CA TRP A 530 -6.09 3.00 24.53
C TRP A 530 -6.58 1.66 23.97
N ALA A 531 -5.84 1.06 23.04
CA ALA A 531 -6.15 -0.28 22.55
C ALA A 531 -6.08 -1.34 23.68
N ASP A 532 -5.12 -1.20 24.59
CA ASP A 532 -4.96 -2.04 25.78
C ASP A 532 -6.15 -1.91 26.75
N GLU A 533 -6.76 -0.72 26.89
CA GLU A 533 -7.98 -0.51 27.69
C GLU A 533 -9.19 -1.31 27.15
N PHE A 534 -9.28 -1.49 25.82
CA PHE A 534 -10.45 -2.11 25.18
C PHE A 534 -10.27 -3.60 24.90
N ARG A 535 -9.03 -4.08 24.73
CA ARG A 535 -8.81 -5.47 24.32
C ARG A 535 -9.13 -6.45 25.45
N ARG A 536 -9.73 -7.58 25.06
CA ARG A 536 -9.92 -8.73 25.96
C ARG A 536 -8.78 -9.73 25.87
N LEU A 537 -8.16 -9.85 24.69
CA LEU A 537 -7.08 -10.79 24.45
C LEU A 537 -5.78 -10.24 25.05
N ARG A 538 -5.01 -11.14 25.67
CA ARG A 538 -3.62 -10.86 26.03
C ARG A 538 -2.74 -11.06 24.81
N VAL A 539 -1.77 -10.17 24.63
CA VAL A 539 -0.81 -10.26 23.53
C VAL A 539 0.52 -10.71 24.10
N ARG A 540 0.91 -11.96 23.80
CA ARG A 540 2.23 -12.50 24.11
C ARG A 540 3.04 -12.61 22.82
N ALA A 541 4.36 -12.64 22.94
CA ALA A 541 5.25 -12.74 21.78
C ALA A 541 5.76 -14.18 21.56
N ASN A 542 6.16 -14.43 20.32
CA ASN A 542 7.01 -15.57 19.99
C ASN A 542 8.44 -15.06 19.96
N ALA A 543 9.27 -15.44 20.93
CA ALA A 543 10.65 -14.99 21.01
C ALA A 543 11.52 -16.11 21.55
N ASP A 544 12.64 -16.35 20.87
CA ASP A 544 13.51 -17.49 21.13
C ASP A 544 14.88 -17.04 21.68
N THR A 545 15.15 -15.74 21.67
CA THR A 545 16.41 -15.15 22.16
C THR A 545 16.16 -14.05 23.20
N PRO A 546 17.14 -13.75 24.08
CA PRO A 546 17.01 -12.65 25.04
C PRO A 546 16.77 -11.29 24.36
N ARG A 547 17.38 -11.06 23.19
CA ARG A 547 17.19 -9.83 22.41
C ARG A 547 15.76 -9.71 21.92
N ASP A 548 15.22 -10.77 21.33
CA ASP A 548 13.85 -10.76 20.79
C ASP A 548 12.82 -10.60 21.91
N ALA A 549 13.08 -11.21 23.08
CA ALA A 549 12.25 -11.05 24.27
C ALA A 549 12.26 -9.60 24.77
N ALA A 550 13.42 -8.93 24.83
CA ALA A 550 13.51 -7.53 25.22
C ALA A 550 12.74 -6.63 24.24
N VAL A 551 12.96 -6.81 22.93
CA VAL A 551 12.25 -6.08 21.88
C VAL A 551 10.74 -6.27 22.00
N ALA A 552 10.28 -7.51 22.15
CA ALA A 552 8.86 -7.81 22.33
C ALA A 552 8.25 -7.10 23.55
N ARG A 553 8.98 -7.05 24.67
CA ARG A 553 8.55 -6.35 25.87
C ARG A 553 8.45 -4.84 25.65
N ASP A 554 9.39 -4.25 24.93
CA ASP A 554 9.38 -2.83 24.58
C ASP A 554 8.17 -2.46 23.70
N PHE A 555 7.67 -3.40 22.89
CA PHE A 555 6.44 -3.26 22.12
C PHE A 555 5.16 -3.55 22.93
N GLY A 556 5.26 -3.86 24.23
CA GLY A 556 4.11 -4.08 25.11
C GLY A 556 3.65 -5.53 25.23
N ALA A 557 4.47 -6.53 24.82
CA ALA A 557 4.12 -7.93 25.02
C ALA A 557 3.96 -8.28 26.51
N GLU A 558 2.86 -8.95 26.87
CA GLU A 558 2.54 -9.39 28.23
C GLU A 558 3.19 -10.73 28.62
N GLY A 559 4.31 -11.05 27.98
CA GLY A 559 5.07 -12.29 28.16
C GLY A 559 5.35 -13.01 26.84
N ILE A 560 5.90 -14.21 26.94
CA ILE A 560 6.21 -15.09 25.81
C ILE A 560 5.16 -16.20 25.75
N GLY A 561 4.50 -16.34 24.61
CA GLY A 561 3.52 -17.41 24.36
C GLY A 561 4.16 -18.63 23.69
N LEU A 562 5.33 -18.46 23.07
CA LEU A 562 6.09 -19.53 22.47
C LEU A 562 7.58 -19.14 22.37
N CYS A 563 8.40 -19.79 23.18
CA CYS A 563 9.85 -19.85 23.03
C CYS A 563 10.23 -21.23 22.49
N ARG A 564 10.76 -21.27 21.27
CA ARG A 564 11.18 -22.49 20.57
C ARG A 564 12.60 -22.86 20.96
N THR A 565 12.75 -23.99 21.65
CA THR A 565 14.08 -24.44 22.11
C THR A 565 14.97 -24.95 21.00
N GLU A 566 14.39 -25.42 19.89
CA GLU A 566 15.14 -25.89 18.73
C GLU A 566 16.09 -24.83 18.15
N HIS A 567 15.66 -23.56 18.14
CA HIS A 567 16.47 -22.45 17.65
C HIS A 567 17.73 -22.22 18.52
N MET A 568 17.70 -22.66 19.78
CA MET A 568 18.82 -22.56 20.72
C MET A 568 19.87 -23.66 20.53
N PHE A 569 19.67 -24.61 19.62
CA PHE A 569 20.66 -25.66 19.33
C PHE A 569 21.44 -25.41 18.04
N PHE A 570 21.11 -24.37 17.29
CA PHE A 570 21.88 -23.95 16.12
C PHE A 570 23.08 -23.09 16.54
N GLY A 571 24.21 -23.29 15.85
CA GLY A 571 25.52 -22.69 16.16
C GLY A 571 26.59 -23.77 16.34
N ASP A 572 27.82 -23.51 15.87
CA ASP A 572 28.85 -24.54 15.67
C ASP A 572 29.10 -25.44 16.89
N GLU A 573 29.21 -24.86 18.09
CA GLU A 573 29.44 -25.60 19.34
C GLU A 573 28.23 -26.44 19.78
N ARG A 574 27.03 -25.86 19.68
CA ARG A 574 25.75 -26.48 20.10
C ARG A 574 25.37 -27.62 19.17
N LEU A 575 25.57 -27.39 17.87
CA LEU A 575 25.27 -28.34 16.83
C LEU A 575 26.23 -29.54 16.88
N ALA A 576 27.49 -29.32 17.25
CA ALA A 576 28.43 -30.41 17.54
C ALA A 576 27.97 -31.28 18.73
N ALA A 577 27.54 -30.67 19.84
CA ALA A 577 27.03 -31.41 21.00
C ALA A 577 25.70 -32.14 20.71
N MET A 578 24.82 -31.54 19.89
CA MET A 578 23.58 -32.18 19.43
C MET A 578 23.88 -33.38 18.53
N ARG A 579 24.85 -33.28 17.61
CA ARG A 579 25.31 -34.40 16.79
C ARG A 579 25.93 -35.52 17.63
N GLU A 580 26.73 -35.17 18.63
CA GLU A 580 27.28 -36.15 19.58
C GLU A 580 26.17 -36.92 20.30
N MET A 581 25.12 -36.23 20.74
CA MET A 581 23.94 -36.87 21.34
C MET A 581 23.22 -37.80 20.36
N ILE A 582 23.04 -37.39 19.11
CA ILE A 582 22.39 -38.22 18.08
C ILE A 582 23.21 -39.48 17.74
N LEU A 583 24.55 -39.37 17.75
CA LEU A 583 25.48 -40.46 17.45
C LEU A 583 25.73 -41.40 18.64
N ALA A 584 25.38 -40.99 19.86
CA ALA A 584 25.76 -41.71 21.07
C ALA A 584 25.00 -43.03 21.26
N ASP A 585 25.75 -44.10 21.49
CA ASP A 585 25.20 -45.43 21.76
C ASP A 585 24.87 -45.59 23.26
N GLY A 586 23.58 -45.76 23.57
CA GLY A 586 23.08 -45.97 24.92
C GLY A 586 22.74 -44.67 25.68
N VAL A 587 22.12 -44.82 26.85
CA VAL A 587 21.62 -43.70 27.66
C VAL A 587 22.77 -42.88 28.27
N GLY A 588 23.74 -43.53 28.91
CA GLY A 588 24.83 -42.82 29.59
C GLY A 588 25.75 -42.02 28.66
N ALA A 589 25.91 -42.43 27.40
CA ALA A 589 26.66 -41.64 26.41
C ALA A 589 25.87 -40.41 25.95
N ARG A 590 24.55 -40.54 25.81
CA ARG A 590 23.64 -39.42 25.48
C ARG A 590 23.58 -38.40 26.62
N GLU A 591 23.51 -38.84 27.86
CA GLU A 591 23.53 -37.95 29.03
C GLU A 591 24.80 -37.09 29.07
N LYS A 592 25.98 -37.67 28.79
CA LYS A 592 27.25 -36.89 28.70
C LYS A 592 27.23 -35.83 27.61
N ALA A 593 26.65 -36.14 26.44
CA ALA A 593 26.50 -35.16 25.37
C ALA A 593 25.52 -34.04 25.77
N LEU A 594 24.43 -34.40 26.47
CA LEU A 594 23.43 -33.46 26.99
C LEU A 594 23.99 -32.56 28.10
N GLU A 595 24.92 -33.03 28.94
CA GLU A 595 25.61 -32.22 29.95
C GLU A 595 26.37 -31.04 29.33
N ARG A 596 26.85 -31.17 28.08
CA ARG A 596 27.48 -30.06 27.34
C ARG A 596 26.47 -29.01 26.88
N LEU A 597 25.23 -29.43 26.57
CA LEU A 597 24.15 -28.53 26.13
C LEU A 597 23.50 -27.78 27.28
N LEU A 598 23.40 -28.40 28.46
CA LEU A 598 22.78 -27.84 29.66
C LEU A 598 23.23 -26.40 29.99
N PRO A 599 24.54 -26.08 30.15
CA PRO A 599 24.97 -24.73 30.51
C PRO A 599 24.69 -23.69 29.40
N LEU A 600 24.72 -24.11 28.14
CA LEU A 600 24.46 -23.24 27.00
C LEU A 600 22.98 -22.83 26.95
N GLN A 601 22.08 -23.81 27.13
CA GLN A 601 20.64 -23.57 27.16
C GLN A 601 20.21 -22.81 28.41
N ARG A 602 20.78 -23.14 29.58
CA ARG A 602 20.55 -22.41 30.84
C ARG A 602 20.86 -20.92 30.67
N ARG A 603 22.01 -20.58 30.06
CA ARG A 603 22.41 -19.18 29.82
C ARG A 603 21.38 -18.44 28.97
N ASP A 604 20.84 -19.07 27.93
CA ASP A 604 19.83 -18.44 27.07
C ASP A 604 18.53 -18.18 27.84
N PHE A 605 18.07 -19.15 28.64
CA PHE A 605 16.89 -18.98 29.49
C PHE A 605 17.07 -17.92 30.58
N VAL A 606 18.25 -17.83 31.21
CA VAL A 606 18.56 -16.74 32.16
C VAL A 606 18.40 -15.39 31.47
N GLY A 607 18.92 -15.23 30.25
CA GLY A 607 18.75 -14.01 29.47
C GLY A 607 17.29 -13.69 29.16
N ILE A 608 16.49 -14.70 28.77
CA ILE A 608 15.06 -14.53 28.47
C ILE A 608 14.27 -14.17 29.73
N PHE A 609 14.51 -14.86 30.85
CA PHE A 609 13.82 -14.59 32.11
C PHE A 609 14.14 -13.20 32.66
N ARG A 610 15.39 -12.74 32.55
CA ARG A 610 15.77 -11.36 32.88
C ARG A 610 15.04 -10.36 31.99
N ALA A 611 14.98 -10.60 30.68
CA ALA A 611 14.27 -9.74 29.74
C ALA A 611 12.76 -9.67 30.04
N MET A 612 12.16 -10.76 30.52
CA MET A 612 10.72 -10.91 30.79
C MET A 612 10.37 -10.92 32.28
N GLU A 613 11.16 -10.23 33.11
CA GLU A 613 10.92 -10.15 34.55
C GLU A 613 9.46 -9.79 34.90
N GLY A 614 8.82 -10.62 35.72
CA GLY A 614 7.45 -10.49 36.18
C GLY A 614 6.37 -11.06 35.25
N LEU A 615 6.74 -11.38 34.00
CA LEU A 615 5.85 -11.85 32.94
C LEU A 615 5.97 -13.37 32.71
N PRO A 616 4.89 -14.03 32.25
CA PRO A 616 4.92 -15.46 31.92
C PRO A 616 5.77 -15.75 30.69
N VAL A 617 6.54 -16.83 30.72
CA VAL A 617 7.37 -17.28 29.60
C VAL A 617 7.05 -18.74 29.27
N THR A 618 6.34 -18.97 28.17
CA THR A 618 5.99 -20.30 27.68
C THR A 618 7.11 -20.88 26.81
N ILE A 619 7.78 -21.92 27.30
CA ILE A 619 8.91 -22.59 26.66
C ILE A 619 8.44 -23.91 26.08
N ARG A 620 8.60 -24.08 24.76
CA ARG A 620 8.27 -25.33 24.07
C ARG A 620 9.49 -26.23 24.01
N LEU A 621 9.33 -27.47 24.48
CA LEU A 621 10.37 -28.49 24.39
C LEU A 621 10.71 -28.84 22.93
N LEU A 622 11.80 -29.59 22.74
CA LEU A 622 12.34 -29.90 21.42
C LEU A 622 11.26 -30.53 20.51
N ASP A 623 11.00 -29.87 19.37
CA ASP A 623 9.98 -30.24 18.41
C ASP A 623 10.50 -30.90 17.10
N PRO A 624 11.64 -30.50 16.49
CA PRO A 624 12.04 -31.05 15.20
C PRO A 624 12.54 -32.50 15.30
N PRO A 625 12.44 -33.28 14.21
CA PRO A 625 13.05 -34.60 14.11
C PRO A 625 14.58 -34.49 14.10
N LEU A 626 15.25 -35.51 14.65
CA LEU A 626 16.70 -35.47 14.86
C LEU A 626 17.54 -35.32 13.57
N HIS A 627 17.02 -35.75 12.42
CA HIS A 627 17.74 -35.63 11.15
C HIS A 627 17.95 -34.17 10.72
N GLU A 628 17.17 -33.21 11.21
CA GLU A 628 17.36 -31.79 10.91
C GLU A 628 18.65 -31.21 11.50
N PHE A 629 19.26 -31.87 12.49
CA PHE A 629 20.55 -31.49 13.08
C PHE A 629 21.77 -32.17 12.40
N LEU A 630 21.51 -33.10 11.49
CA LEU A 630 22.54 -33.81 10.74
C LEU A 630 22.82 -33.12 9.39
N PRO A 631 24.04 -33.24 8.83
CA PRO A 631 24.32 -32.72 7.49
C PRO A 631 23.49 -33.42 6.41
N ASN A 632 23.38 -32.78 5.25
CA ASN A 632 22.69 -33.36 4.11
C ASN A 632 23.41 -34.63 3.62
N MET A 633 22.64 -35.66 3.24
CA MET A 633 23.17 -36.91 2.70
C MET A 633 24.02 -36.70 1.44
N GLU A 634 23.60 -35.82 0.52
CA GLU A 634 24.35 -35.54 -0.72
C GLU A 634 25.70 -34.88 -0.42
N GLU A 635 25.70 -33.94 0.52
CA GLU A 635 26.91 -33.28 1.02
C GLU A 635 27.85 -34.30 1.65
N LEU A 636 27.35 -35.17 2.54
CA LEU A 636 28.15 -36.22 3.17
C LEU A 636 28.72 -37.23 2.17
N LEU A 637 27.95 -37.60 1.14
CA LEU A 637 28.43 -38.49 0.08
C LEU A 637 29.52 -37.82 -0.78
N GLY A 638 29.38 -36.53 -1.06
CA GLY A 638 30.40 -35.71 -1.71
C GLY A 638 31.69 -35.66 -0.90
N GLU A 639 31.59 -35.27 0.36
CA GLU A 639 32.72 -35.20 1.29
C GLU A 639 33.41 -36.56 1.49
N LEU A 640 32.64 -37.65 1.60
CA LEU A 640 33.20 -39.01 1.67
C LEU A 640 33.93 -39.40 0.39
N SER A 641 33.47 -38.93 -0.77
CA SER A 641 34.12 -39.18 -2.06
C SER A 641 35.44 -38.40 -2.16
N GLU A 642 35.45 -37.14 -1.71
CA GLU A 642 36.65 -36.31 -1.63
C GLU A 642 37.70 -36.87 -0.65
N LEU A 643 37.27 -37.32 0.53
CA LEU A 643 38.15 -37.95 1.52
C LEU A 643 38.76 -39.26 0.99
N LYS A 644 37.97 -40.09 0.27
CA LYS A 644 38.47 -41.30 -0.39
C LYS A 644 39.50 -40.99 -1.49
N LEU A 645 39.29 -39.93 -2.27
CA LEU A 645 40.25 -39.47 -3.27
C LEU A 645 41.53 -38.92 -2.62
N SER A 646 41.39 -38.21 -1.50
CA SER A 646 42.52 -37.69 -0.71
C SER A 646 43.34 -38.83 -0.09
N LEU A 647 42.66 -39.89 0.38
CA LEU A 647 43.32 -41.10 0.90
C LEU A 647 44.16 -41.80 -0.18
N GLN A 648 43.69 -41.86 -1.43
CA GLN A 648 44.47 -42.42 -2.55
C GLN A 648 45.73 -41.61 -2.90
N ARG A 649 45.79 -40.34 -2.48
CA ARG A 649 46.89 -39.40 -2.75
C ARG A 649 47.79 -39.16 -1.54
N ALA A 650 47.50 -39.79 -0.40
CA ALA A 650 48.23 -39.59 0.83
C ALA A 650 49.66 -40.15 0.73
N GLY A 651 50.66 -39.33 1.03
CA GLY A 651 52.07 -39.67 0.90
C GLY A 651 52.72 -40.26 2.16
N SER A 652 52.02 -40.28 3.29
CA SER A 652 52.54 -40.78 4.57
C SER A 652 51.52 -41.66 5.31
N ILE A 653 52.00 -42.62 6.10
CA ILE A 653 51.16 -43.52 6.90
C ILE A 653 50.32 -42.73 7.92
N ARG A 654 50.89 -41.68 8.51
CA ARG A 654 50.22 -40.86 9.51
C ARG A 654 49.04 -40.06 8.91
N ASP A 655 49.18 -39.60 7.66
CA ASP A 655 48.10 -38.90 6.96
C ASP A 655 47.00 -39.88 6.51
N MET A 656 47.39 -41.11 6.14
CA MET A 656 46.43 -42.18 5.85
C MET A 656 45.59 -42.56 7.07
N ASP A 657 46.21 -42.72 8.24
CA ASP A 657 45.49 -43.05 9.48
C ASP A 657 44.48 -41.95 9.85
N LYS A 658 44.88 -40.69 9.77
CA LYS A 658 43.98 -39.55 10.03
C LYS A 658 42.80 -39.49 9.05
N LEU A 659 43.05 -39.70 7.76
CA LEU A 659 42.00 -39.74 6.74
C LEU A 659 41.07 -40.94 6.91
N LEU A 660 41.59 -42.10 7.33
CA LEU A 660 40.79 -43.28 7.65
C LEU A 660 39.86 -43.03 8.84
N ASP A 661 40.35 -42.37 9.89
CA ASP A 661 39.54 -41.99 11.05
C ASP A 661 38.42 -41.00 10.66
N GLU A 662 38.74 -39.99 9.82
CA GLU A 662 37.75 -39.04 9.30
C GLU A 662 36.69 -39.73 8.41
N ILE A 663 37.11 -40.67 7.56
CA ILE A 663 36.19 -41.48 6.73
C ILE A 663 35.29 -42.35 7.60
N ASP A 664 35.81 -42.99 8.65
CA ASP A 664 35.00 -43.80 9.56
C ASP A 664 33.98 -42.95 10.32
N GLY A 665 34.39 -41.76 10.78
CA GLY A 665 33.51 -40.78 11.40
C GLY A 665 32.36 -40.34 10.47
N LYS A 666 32.66 -39.98 9.22
CA LYS A 666 31.63 -39.59 8.24
C LYS A 666 30.75 -40.77 7.81
N ARG A 667 31.27 -42.00 7.76
CA ARG A 667 30.45 -43.20 7.50
C ARG A 667 29.44 -43.47 8.61
N LYS A 668 29.86 -43.36 9.87
CA LYS A 668 28.95 -43.47 11.03
C LYS A 668 27.85 -42.41 10.97
N LEU A 669 28.21 -41.17 10.62
CA LEU A 669 27.25 -40.09 10.44
C LEU A 669 26.25 -40.39 9.31
N LEU A 670 26.73 -40.86 8.15
CA LEU A 670 25.88 -41.24 7.03
C LEU A 670 24.91 -42.37 7.39
N GLN A 671 25.37 -43.40 8.11
CA GLN A 671 24.50 -44.49 8.59
C GLN A 671 23.39 -43.98 9.51
N GLN A 672 23.68 -43.00 10.37
CA GLN A 672 22.66 -42.41 11.23
C GLN A 672 21.70 -41.50 10.47
N VAL A 673 22.18 -40.76 9.47
CA VAL A 673 21.31 -39.98 8.56
C VAL A 673 20.34 -40.91 7.83
N GLU A 674 20.81 -42.05 7.31
CA GLU A 674 19.95 -43.04 6.66
C GLU A 674 18.93 -43.66 7.63
N ARG A 675 19.34 -43.96 8.87
CA ARG A 675 18.47 -44.54 9.90
C ARG A 675 17.37 -43.57 10.37
N LEU A 676 17.71 -42.29 10.51
CA LEU A 676 16.79 -41.24 10.98
C LEU A 676 16.01 -40.59 9.84
N ARG A 677 16.22 -41.06 8.59
CA ARG A 677 15.49 -40.60 7.42
C ARG A 677 14.04 -41.05 7.50
N GLU A 678 13.15 -40.10 7.28
CA GLU A 678 11.71 -40.35 7.30
C GLU A 678 11.10 -40.01 5.94
N ALA A 679 10.06 -40.75 5.56
CA ALA A 679 9.29 -40.43 4.35
C ALA A 679 8.51 -39.11 4.51
N ASN A 680 8.00 -38.83 5.72
CA ASN A 680 7.25 -37.62 6.04
C ASN A 680 7.67 -37.05 7.41
N PRO A 681 8.75 -36.25 7.46
CA PRO A 681 9.28 -35.66 8.70
C PRO A 681 8.26 -34.90 9.56
N MET A 682 7.28 -34.24 8.93
CA MET A 682 6.23 -33.47 9.62
C MET A 682 5.30 -34.35 10.48
N LEU A 683 5.19 -35.65 10.18
CA LEU A 683 4.35 -36.60 10.91
C LEU A 683 5.18 -37.65 11.65
N GLY A 684 6.51 -37.52 11.65
CA GLY A 684 7.45 -38.55 12.09
C GLY A 684 7.78 -38.55 13.58
N HIS A 685 9.00 -38.98 13.89
CA HIS A 685 9.54 -39.16 15.23
C HIS A 685 10.12 -37.84 15.76
N ARG A 686 9.23 -37.03 16.32
CA ARG A 686 9.52 -35.66 16.76
C ARG A 686 8.63 -35.26 17.96
N GLY A 687 8.86 -34.09 18.54
CA GLY A 687 8.06 -33.57 19.65
C GLY A 687 7.95 -34.52 20.86
N CYS A 688 6.76 -34.68 21.45
CA CYS A 688 6.56 -35.55 22.62
C CYS A 688 6.98 -37.01 22.39
N ARG A 689 6.91 -37.51 21.15
CA ARG A 689 7.30 -38.89 20.79
C ARG A 689 8.80 -39.10 20.99
N LEU A 690 9.58 -38.07 20.67
CA LEU A 690 11.01 -38.05 20.92
C LEU A 690 11.29 -38.06 22.42
N GLY A 691 10.59 -37.21 23.19
CA GLY A 691 10.71 -37.17 24.66
C GLY A 691 10.24 -38.45 25.37
N LEU A 692 9.37 -39.25 24.74
CA LEU A 692 8.95 -40.55 25.25
C LEU A 692 10.02 -41.63 25.07
N ILE A 693 10.69 -41.64 23.91
CA ILE A 693 11.73 -42.63 23.59
C ILE A 693 13.07 -42.23 24.22
N TYR A 694 13.34 -40.93 24.31
CA TYR A 694 14.56 -40.36 24.88
C TYR A 694 14.25 -39.37 26.03
N PRO A 695 13.78 -39.86 27.20
CA PRO A 695 13.40 -39.01 28.34
C PRO A 695 14.52 -38.09 28.83
N GLU A 696 15.79 -38.49 28.67
CA GLU A 696 16.95 -37.69 29.05
C GLU A 696 17.00 -36.33 28.35
N VAL A 697 16.47 -36.21 27.13
CA VAL A 697 16.38 -34.92 26.40
C VAL A 697 15.42 -33.99 27.13
N THR A 698 14.22 -34.47 27.46
CA THR A 698 13.23 -33.69 28.24
C THR A 698 13.76 -33.35 29.64
N ARG A 699 14.47 -34.29 30.31
CA ARG A 699 15.09 -34.04 31.62
C ARG A 699 16.12 -32.91 31.55
N MET A 700 17.00 -32.92 30.55
CA MET A 700 18.01 -31.87 30.38
C MET A 700 17.35 -30.50 30.15
N GLN A 701 16.35 -30.42 29.27
CA GLN A 701 15.66 -29.16 29.00
C GLN A 701 14.90 -28.64 30.23
N ALA A 702 14.17 -29.51 30.94
CA ALA A 702 13.48 -29.14 32.18
C ALA A 702 14.48 -28.64 33.23
N ARG A 703 15.63 -29.31 33.37
CA ARG A 703 16.68 -28.90 34.30
C ARG A 703 17.25 -27.53 33.92
N ALA A 704 17.55 -27.29 32.64
CA ALA A 704 18.03 -26.00 32.15
C ALA A 704 17.05 -24.86 32.46
N ILE A 705 15.74 -25.10 32.28
CA ILE A 705 14.67 -24.13 32.55
C ILE A 705 14.61 -23.80 34.04
N PHE A 706 14.53 -24.81 34.91
CA PHE A 706 14.40 -24.58 36.35
C PHE A 706 15.68 -24.03 36.99
N GLU A 707 16.87 -24.46 36.55
CA GLU A 707 18.12 -23.88 37.03
C GLU A 707 18.23 -22.40 36.64
N ALA A 708 17.87 -22.04 35.40
CA ALA A 708 17.83 -20.65 34.97
C ALA A 708 16.81 -19.82 35.76
N ALA A 709 15.64 -20.39 36.05
CA ALA A 709 14.61 -19.75 36.85
C ALA A 709 15.10 -19.51 38.30
N CYS A 710 15.76 -20.50 38.92
CA CYS A 710 16.36 -20.37 40.25
C CYS A 710 17.48 -19.32 40.28
N GLU A 711 18.33 -19.27 39.26
CA GLU A 711 19.40 -18.28 39.16
C GLU A 711 18.83 -16.85 39.17
N VAL A 712 17.85 -16.56 38.31
CA VAL A 712 17.23 -15.24 38.22
C VAL A 712 16.40 -14.91 39.46
N ALA A 713 15.71 -15.90 40.05
CA ALA A 713 14.99 -15.72 41.31
C ALA A 713 15.93 -15.42 42.50
N GLY A 714 17.10 -16.08 42.53
CA GLY A 714 18.14 -15.83 43.53
C GLY A 714 18.76 -14.44 43.44
N GLU A 715 18.76 -13.83 42.25
CA GLU A 715 19.14 -12.43 42.01
C GLU A 715 18.07 -11.42 42.47
N GLY A 716 16.89 -11.90 42.90
CA GLY A 716 15.75 -11.08 43.31
C GLY A 716 14.73 -10.81 42.20
N GLY A 717 14.90 -11.39 41.00
CA GLY A 717 13.97 -11.24 39.88
C GLY A 717 12.72 -12.12 40.02
N SER A 718 11.60 -11.67 39.45
CA SER A 718 10.37 -12.47 39.39
C SER A 718 10.31 -13.29 38.10
N VAL A 719 10.20 -14.62 38.20
CA VAL A 719 10.08 -15.53 37.03
C VAL A 719 8.79 -16.35 37.10
N LYS A 720 8.20 -16.64 35.93
CA LYS A 720 6.98 -17.43 35.76
C LYS A 720 7.13 -18.39 34.56
N PRO A 721 7.89 -19.48 34.70
CA PRO A 721 8.11 -20.43 33.61
C PRO A 721 6.84 -21.24 33.34
N GLU A 722 6.44 -21.34 32.08
CA GLU A 722 5.40 -22.25 31.61
C GLU A 722 6.04 -23.24 30.62
N ILE A 723 5.88 -24.55 30.82
CA ILE A 723 6.50 -25.56 29.93
C ILE A 723 5.44 -26.17 29.02
N MET A 724 5.67 -26.11 27.72
CA MET A 724 4.78 -26.63 26.68
C MET A 724 5.36 -27.87 26.01
N VAL A 725 4.59 -28.96 26.03
CA VAL A 725 4.93 -30.23 25.37
C VAL A 725 4.39 -30.21 23.93
N PRO A 726 5.24 -30.29 22.90
CA PRO A 726 4.80 -30.25 21.50
C PRO A 726 4.18 -31.57 21.04
N LEU A 727 3.27 -31.47 20.05
CA LEU A 727 2.76 -32.59 19.24
C LEU A 727 2.00 -33.72 19.99
N VAL A 728 1.42 -33.39 21.16
CA VAL A 728 0.58 -34.30 21.92
C VAL A 728 -0.71 -34.62 21.15
N SER A 729 -1.04 -35.91 21.03
CA SER A 729 -2.29 -36.39 20.44
C SER A 729 -3.21 -37.05 21.47
N ILE A 730 -2.65 -37.63 22.54
CA ILE A 730 -3.43 -38.28 23.61
C ILE A 730 -2.99 -37.84 25.00
N ALA A 731 -3.88 -37.98 25.99
CA ALA A 731 -3.64 -37.51 27.36
C ALA A 731 -2.46 -38.21 28.04
N GLU A 732 -2.20 -39.47 27.70
CA GLU A 732 -1.12 -40.27 28.26
C GLU A 732 0.27 -39.77 27.86
N GLU A 733 0.43 -39.28 26.63
CA GLU A 733 1.70 -38.69 26.15
C GLU A 733 2.05 -37.44 26.95
N LEU A 734 1.06 -36.57 27.18
CA LEU A 734 1.23 -35.38 28.00
C LEU A 734 1.50 -35.75 29.46
N ARG A 735 0.76 -36.71 30.02
CA ARG A 735 0.91 -37.12 31.42
C ARG A 735 2.31 -37.66 31.69
N ASN A 736 2.85 -38.49 30.78
CA ASN A 736 4.21 -39.01 30.90
C ASN A 736 5.26 -37.88 30.91
N GLN A 737 5.18 -36.95 29.95
CA GLN A 737 6.12 -35.83 29.89
C GLN A 737 5.96 -34.89 31.09
N ALA A 738 4.73 -34.64 31.55
CA ALA A 738 4.46 -33.82 32.73
C ALA A 738 5.02 -34.44 34.01
N ASP A 739 4.88 -35.74 34.21
CA ASP A 739 5.44 -36.45 35.37
C ASP A 739 6.97 -36.32 35.40
N LEU A 740 7.61 -36.47 34.24
CA LEU A 740 9.06 -36.31 34.06
C LEU A 740 9.53 -34.88 34.37
N ILE A 741 8.82 -33.87 33.84
CA ILE A 741 9.11 -32.46 34.09
C ILE A 741 8.95 -32.13 35.58
N ASN A 742 7.87 -32.61 36.21
CA ASN A 742 7.58 -32.38 37.63
C ASN A 742 8.61 -33.06 38.55
N GLU A 743 9.11 -34.24 38.18
CA GLU A 743 10.20 -34.91 38.90
C GLU A 743 11.46 -34.05 38.93
N VAL A 744 11.88 -33.57 37.75
CA VAL A 744 13.07 -32.70 37.61
C VAL A 744 12.86 -31.35 38.32
N ALA A 745 11.66 -30.78 38.22
CA ALA A 745 11.32 -29.54 38.92
C ALA A 745 11.54 -29.66 40.43
N ARG A 746 10.99 -30.71 41.06
CA ARG A 746 11.14 -30.94 42.51
C ARG A 746 12.60 -31.14 42.90
N GLN A 747 13.37 -31.83 42.06
CA GLN A 747 14.79 -32.03 42.30
C GLN A 747 15.55 -30.69 42.30
N VAL A 748 15.44 -29.91 41.22
CA VAL A 748 16.19 -28.65 41.06
C VAL A 748 15.76 -27.60 42.08
N LEU A 749 14.45 -27.47 42.34
CA LEU A 749 13.92 -26.55 43.34
C LEU A 749 14.36 -26.94 44.76
N GLY A 750 14.41 -28.25 45.06
CA GLY A 750 14.93 -28.77 46.32
C GLY A 750 16.42 -28.52 46.50
N GLU A 751 17.22 -28.71 45.44
CA GLU A 751 18.67 -28.43 45.42
C GLU A 751 18.97 -26.95 45.72
N HIS A 752 18.12 -26.02 45.25
CA HIS A 752 18.29 -24.57 45.42
C HIS A 752 17.52 -23.98 46.61
N GLY A 753 16.66 -24.78 47.28
CA GLY A 753 15.82 -24.32 48.39
C GLY A 753 14.81 -23.23 47.99
N MET A 754 14.39 -23.19 46.72
CA MET A 754 13.50 -22.16 46.17
C MET A 754 12.13 -22.73 45.84
N ASN A 755 11.11 -21.86 45.83
CA ASN A 755 9.79 -22.18 45.33
C ASN A 755 9.45 -21.20 44.20
N ILE A 756 9.33 -21.72 42.98
CA ILE A 756 9.04 -20.95 41.77
C ILE A 756 7.62 -21.35 41.32
N PRO A 757 6.75 -20.38 41.03
CA PRO A 757 5.34 -20.63 40.67
C PRO A 757 5.16 -21.36 39.34
#